data_AF-A0A1I7U174-F1
#
_entry.id   AF-A0A1I7U174-F1
#
_cell.length_a   1.000
_cell.length_b   1.000
_cell.length_c   1.000
_cell.angle_alpha   90.00
_cell.angle_beta   90.00
_cell.angle_gamma   90.00
#
_symmetry.space_group_name_H-M   'P 1'
#
loop_
_entity.id
_entity.type
_entity.pdbx_description
1 polymer ?
#
loop_
_entity_poly.entity_id
_entity_poly.type
_entity_poly.pdbx_seq_one_letter_code
_entity_poly.pdbx_strand_id
1 'polypeptide(L)'
;MTVDSRKKVQPEEDDEDVTIQCPPLLTSFAIQNLSLNTSDKMRLQVQIGTECVVVPCKPEDTVHSVARKSVEKLRRLRPKLPLADNYFEVRRTVGNSLLDPEDLVSDVLKDSDFIIVAASIEETEDAKEAKKQEEIDNARAELEKIDNRRRKVSFADSLAPMVLAPPTKLLILDGNSLLPEDLVKCEKGECAIQLSMEAEDRIRKARTFLEKIASEHRAFCVSYVPQQGTVGCSGDLCPLAHLALGLLGEGKMWSPVTGWQPADLVLRKNNLEPLELGPKEGLALINGTQMVTALGAYTLERAHNIARQADVIAALSLDVLKGTTRAYDPDIHRIRPHRGQNLSALRLRALLHSEANPSQIAESHRNCRKVQDAYTLRCVPQVHGVVHDTIEFVREIITTEMNSATDNPLVFADREEIISGGNFHGEYPAKALDYLAIAVAELAQMSERRLERLVNKELSGLPTFLTPDGGLNSGFMTVQLCAASLVSENKVLCHPSSVDSIPTSCNQEDHVSMGGFSARKALTVVEHVEAVLAMELLAACQGIEFLKPLMSTAPLHKVYTLVRSVAPPLNEDRYMKPEIDAVVEMIRENRVWDTVLPHLETLEAMEELDPDALRQFTKTPTGIVQDRSLIPISDDEDSLDGN
;
A
#
# COMPACT_ATOMS: atom_id res chain seq x y z
N MET A 1 -37.12 11.17 31.16
CA MET A 1 -38.18 10.93 32.16
C MET A 1 -37.66 9.92 33.17
N THR A 2 -38.12 9.97 34.41
CA THR A 2 -37.95 8.90 35.43
C THR A 2 -38.78 7.66 35.03
N VAL A 3 -38.63 6.44 35.59
CA VAL A 3 -38.48 6.03 37.00
C VAL A 3 -37.66 4.71 37.13
N ASP A 4 -37.00 4.53 38.28
CA ASP A 4 -36.28 3.32 38.72
C ASP A 4 -37.22 2.17 39.15
N SER A 5 -36.85 0.90 38.89
CA SER A 5 -37.04 -0.16 39.90
C SER A 5 -36.24 -1.44 39.61
N ARG A 6 -35.68 -2.04 40.66
CA ARG A 6 -34.92 -3.30 40.65
C ARG A 6 -35.83 -4.51 40.91
N LYS A 7 -35.53 -5.67 40.32
CA LYS A 7 -35.63 -6.99 41.01
C LYS A 7 -34.86 -8.10 40.28
N LYS A 8 -34.38 -9.09 41.05
CA LYS A 8 -33.72 -10.31 40.57
C LYS A 8 -34.71 -11.48 40.52
N VAL A 9 -34.57 -12.36 39.52
CA VAL A 9 -34.82 -13.82 39.58
C VAL A 9 -33.82 -14.49 38.61
N GLN A 10 -33.42 -15.75 38.88
CA GLN A 10 -32.74 -16.67 37.95
C GLN A 10 -33.50 -18.02 37.99
N PRO A 11 -33.09 -19.02 37.18
CA PRO A 11 -33.47 -19.26 35.79
C PRO A 11 -34.41 -20.47 35.67
N GLU A 12 -34.86 -20.81 34.46
CA GLU A 12 -35.40 -22.14 34.13
C GLU A 12 -35.20 -22.43 32.63
N GLU A 13 -35.34 -23.69 32.24
CA GLU A 13 -34.87 -24.27 30.96
C GLU A 13 -36.00 -24.48 29.92
N ASP A 14 -35.60 -24.62 28.65
CA ASP A 14 -36.34 -25.14 27.48
C ASP A 14 -37.66 -24.39 27.06
N ASP A 15 -38.15 -24.42 25.82
CA ASP A 15 -38.13 -25.50 24.82
C ASP A 15 -38.40 -25.04 23.35
N GLU A 16 -38.20 -25.96 22.40
CA GLU A 16 -38.72 -26.10 21.01
C GLU A 16 -38.49 -25.07 19.85
N ASP A 17 -38.42 -25.67 18.65
CA ASP A 17 -38.25 -25.13 17.29
C ASP A 17 -39.53 -24.54 16.66
N VAL A 18 -39.43 -23.47 15.86
CA VAL A 18 -40.35 -23.23 14.72
C VAL A 18 -39.63 -22.55 13.55
N THR A 19 -39.57 -23.21 12.38
CA THR A 19 -39.06 -22.63 11.12
C THR A 19 -40.09 -22.73 9.99
N ILE A 20 -40.55 -21.59 9.44
CA ILE A 20 -41.48 -21.48 8.28
C ILE A 20 -41.02 -20.29 7.42
N GLN A 21 -40.29 -20.52 6.31
CA GLN A 21 -40.78 -20.74 4.93
C GLN A 21 -41.62 -19.62 4.28
N CYS A 22 -41.17 -19.11 3.14
CA CYS A 22 -41.96 -19.10 1.88
C CYS A 22 -41.08 -18.91 0.62
N PRO A 23 -41.45 -19.44 -0.58
CA PRO A 23 -40.51 -19.64 -1.69
C PRO A 23 -41.01 -19.03 -3.05
N PRO A 24 -40.96 -19.64 -4.27
CA PRO A 24 -40.38 -18.95 -5.43
C PRO A 24 -41.25 -18.89 -6.71
N LEU A 25 -40.71 -18.30 -7.79
CA LEU A 25 -41.23 -18.32 -9.17
C LEU A 25 -40.05 -18.32 -10.18
N LEU A 26 -40.11 -18.85 -11.41
CA LEU A 26 -40.74 -20.09 -11.94
C LEU A 26 -40.33 -20.25 -13.44
N THR A 27 -39.86 -21.43 -13.87
CA THR A 27 -39.84 -21.93 -15.29
C THR A 27 -39.06 -21.14 -16.38
N SER A 28 -38.59 -21.67 -17.52
CA SER A 28 -38.40 -23.03 -18.13
C SER A 28 -37.40 -22.85 -19.32
N PHE A 29 -37.03 -23.77 -20.24
CA PHE A 29 -37.34 -25.15 -20.70
C PHE A 29 -36.09 -25.62 -21.52
N ALA A 30 -35.79 -26.87 -21.87
CA ALA A 30 -36.32 -28.20 -21.52
C ALA A 30 -35.10 -29.16 -21.27
N ILE A 31 -34.83 -30.37 -21.80
CA ILE A 31 -35.43 -31.34 -22.76
C ILE A 31 -35.52 -32.73 -22.06
N GLN A 32 -36.09 -33.74 -22.71
CA GLN A 32 -36.48 -35.05 -22.14
C GLN A 32 -35.36 -36.08 -21.91
N ASN A 33 -35.47 -36.76 -20.76
CA ASN A 33 -35.29 -38.20 -20.51
C ASN A 33 -34.44 -39.08 -21.46
N LEU A 34 -33.46 -39.77 -20.86
CA LEU A 34 -33.22 -41.20 -21.12
C LEU A 34 -32.83 -41.90 -19.80
N SER A 35 -33.54 -42.97 -19.43
CA SER A 35 -33.26 -43.75 -18.22
C SER A 35 -32.24 -44.85 -18.51
N LEU A 36 -31.14 -44.88 -17.75
CA LEU A 36 -30.16 -45.98 -17.75
C LEU A 36 -29.69 -46.27 -16.32
N ASN A 37 -29.89 -47.52 -15.87
CA ASN A 37 -29.38 -48.03 -14.61
C ASN A 37 -27.85 -48.17 -14.63
N THR A 38 -27.11 -47.41 -13.82
CA THR A 38 -25.76 -47.81 -13.37
C THR A 38 -25.44 -47.29 -11.97
N SER A 39 -25.48 -48.20 -10.99
CA SER A 39 -24.50 -48.41 -9.88
C SER A 39 -23.76 -47.23 -9.25
N ASP A 40 -23.69 -47.22 -7.92
CA ASP A 40 -22.69 -46.48 -7.12
C ASP A 40 -21.28 -46.65 -7.69
N LYS A 41 -20.74 -45.57 -8.27
CA LYS A 41 -19.41 -45.51 -8.86
C LYS A 41 -18.81 -44.14 -8.62
N MET A 42 -17.87 -44.10 -7.68
CA MET A 42 -17.02 -42.94 -7.44
C MET A 42 -15.95 -42.86 -8.54
N ARG A 43 -15.38 -41.67 -8.74
CA ARG A 43 -14.27 -41.40 -9.65
C ARG A 43 -13.22 -40.61 -8.90
N LEU A 44 -12.07 -41.22 -8.65
CA LEU A 44 -10.93 -40.57 -8.01
C LEU A 44 -9.97 -40.04 -9.06
N GLN A 45 -9.33 -38.91 -8.78
CA GLN A 45 -8.22 -38.39 -9.58
C GLN A 45 -6.91 -38.93 -8.98
N VAL A 46 -6.11 -39.63 -9.78
CA VAL A 46 -4.93 -40.34 -9.29
C VAL A 46 -3.68 -39.87 -10.03
N GLN A 47 -2.73 -39.30 -9.30
CA GLN A 47 -1.41 -38.92 -9.81
C GLN A 47 -0.41 -40.06 -9.58
N ILE A 48 0.37 -40.38 -10.61
CA ILE A 48 1.50 -41.32 -10.57
C ILE A 48 2.68 -40.62 -11.26
N GLY A 49 3.66 -40.18 -10.48
CA GLY A 49 4.74 -39.32 -10.98
C GLY A 49 4.20 -38.00 -11.52
N THR A 50 4.47 -37.71 -12.81
CA THR A 50 3.99 -36.51 -13.53
C THR A 50 2.67 -36.72 -14.28
N GLU A 51 2.14 -37.94 -14.36
CA GLU A 51 0.91 -38.26 -15.10
C GLU A 51 -0.29 -38.38 -14.15
N CYS A 52 -1.46 -37.91 -14.60
CA CYS A 52 -2.71 -37.97 -13.84
C CYS A 52 -3.77 -38.78 -14.59
N VAL A 53 -4.46 -39.69 -13.90
CA VAL A 53 -5.53 -40.53 -14.46
C VAL A 53 -6.77 -40.53 -13.57
N VAL A 54 -7.95 -40.32 -14.15
CA VAL A 54 -9.23 -40.49 -13.42
C VAL A 54 -9.60 -41.97 -13.38
N VAL A 55 -9.83 -42.55 -12.20
CA VAL A 55 -10.09 -43.97 -12.00
C VAL A 55 -11.49 -44.17 -11.41
N PRO A 56 -12.41 -44.89 -12.10
CA PRO A 56 -13.68 -45.26 -11.52
C PRO A 56 -13.49 -46.41 -10.52
N CYS A 57 -14.01 -46.23 -9.32
CA CYS A 57 -14.03 -47.20 -8.24
C CYS A 57 -15.45 -47.29 -7.67
N LYS A 58 -15.65 -48.22 -6.74
CA LYS A 58 -16.88 -48.27 -5.95
C LYS A 58 -16.62 -47.84 -4.49
N PRO A 59 -17.66 -47.56 -3.69
CA PRO A 59 -17.51 -47.39 -2.25
C PRO A 59 -16.84 -48.60 -1.58
N GLU A 60 -17.19 -49.84 -2.00
CA GLU A 60 -16.63 -51.07 -1.43
C GLU A 60 -15.29 -51.54 -2.04
N ASP A 61 -14.62 -50.71 -2.85
CA ASP A 61 -13.22 -50.96 -3.22
C ASP A 61 -12.29 -50.57 -2.06
N THR A 62 -11.19 -51.32 -1.86
CA THR A 62 -10.10 -50.88 -0.96
C THR A 62 -9.18 -49.87 -1.64
N VAL A 63 -8.42 -49.11 -0.86
CA VAL A 63 -7.34 -48.23 -1.36
C VAL A 63 -6.34 -49.01 -2.23
N HIS A 64 -5.97 -50.24 -1.86
CA HIS A 64 -5.13 -51.14 -2.66
C HIS A 64 -5.76 -51.46 -4.03
N SER A 65 -7.05 -51.79 -4.06
CA SER A 65 -7.82 -52.07 -5.28
C SER A 65 -7.76 -50.88 -6.25
N VAL A 66 -7.93 -49.65 -5.75
CA VAL A 66 -7.83 -48.44 -6.57
C VAL A 66 -6.40 -48.19 -7.06
N ALA A 67 -5.40 -48.31 -6.18
CA ALA A 67 -4.00 -48.07 -6.55
C ALA A 67 -3.53 -48.99 -7.68
N ARG A 68 -3.84 -50.31 -7.60
CA ARG A 68 -3.55 -51.27 -8.68
C ARG A 68 -4.23 -50.89 -9.99
N LYS A 69 -5.55 -50.62 -9.97
CA LYS A 69 -6.32 -50.17 -11.15
C LYS A 69 -5.74 -48.90 -11.77
N SER A 70 -5.16 -48.02 -10.96
CA SER A 70 -4.53 -46.77 -11.42
C SER A 70 -3.26 -47.03 -12.21
N VAL A 71 -2.34 -47.85 -11.67
CA VAL A 71 -1.09 -48.26 -12.34
C VAL A 71 -1.40 -49.01 -13.64
N GLU A 72 -2.31 -49.99 -13.60
CA GLU A 72 -2.73 -50.77 -14.77
C GLU A 72 -3.40 -49.88 -15.85
N LYS A 73 -4.23 -48.91 -15.45
CA LYS A 73 -4.87 -47.97 -16.38
C LYS A 73 -3.84 -47.01 -17.01
N LEU A 74 -2.90 -46.47 -16.23
CA LEU A 74 -1.85 -45.59 -16.74
C LEU A 74 -0.96 -46.34 -17.75
N ARG A 75 -0.49 -47.55 -17.41
CA ARG A 75 0.30 -48.38 -18.33
C ARG A 75 -0.41 -48.64 -19.66
N ARG A 76 -1.73 -48.89 -19.64
CA ARG A 76 -2.53 -49.07 -20.87
C ARG A 76 -2.64 -47.79 -21.71
N LEU A 77 -2.65 -46.62 -21.10
CA LEU A 77 -2.71 -45.31 -21.78
C LEU A 77 -1.34 -44.81 -22.23
N ARG A 78 -0.27 -45.18 -21.52
CA ARG A 78 1.13 -44.79 -21.76
C ARG A 78 2.04 -46.02 -21.80
N PRO A 79 1.91 -46.93 -22.79
CA PRO A 79 2.67 -48.18 -22.85
C PRO A 79 4.18 -48.02 -23.13
N LYS A 80 4.68 -46.78 -23.24
CA LYS A 80 6.11 -46.45 -23.31
C LYS A 80 6.68 -45.92 -21.98
N LEU A 81 5.87 -45.78 -20.93
CA LEU A 81 6.31 -45.30 -19.62
C LEU A 81 6.87 -46.50 -18.82
N PRO A 82 8.12 -46.44 -18.30
CA PRO A 82 8.75 -47.54 -17.58
C PRO A 82 8.19 -47.66 -16.14
N LEU A 83 6.95 -48.13 -16.02
CA LEU A 83 6.17 -48.16 -14.77
C LEU A 83 6.05 -49.59 -14.21
N ALA A 84 6.59 -49.80 -13.01
CA ALA A 84 6.64 -51.11 -12.33
C ALA A 84 5.25 -51.69 -11.99
N ASP A 85 5.19 -52.99 -11.66
CA ASP A 85 3.95 -53.71 -11.32
C ASP A 85 3.36 -53.41 -9.94
N ASN A 86 4.15 -52.82 -9.05
CA ASN A 86 3.76 -52.54 -7.67
C ASN A 86 3.86 -51.04 -7.34
N TYR A 87 2.95 -50.58 -6.49
CA TYR A 87 3.05 -49.29 -5.82
C TYR A 87 3.60 -49.49 -4.40
N PHE A 88 4.16 -48.43 -3.81
CA PHE A 88 4.74 -48.43 -2.45
C PHE A 88 3.81 -47.80 -1.41
N GLU A 89 3.19 -46.67 -1.74
CA GLU A 89 2.29 -45.93 -0.85
C GLU A 89 1.19 -45.17 -1.60
N VAL A 90 0.12 -44.82 -0.89
CA VAL A 90 -0.98 -43.96 -1.38
C VAL A 90 -1.20 -42.81 -0.41
N ARG A 91 -1.33 -41.59 -0.92
CA ARG A 91 -1.54 -40.36 -0.11
C ARG A 91 -2.67 -39.50 -0.65
N ARG A 92 -3.32 -38.71 0.22
CA ARG A 92 -4.21 -37.61 -0.20
C ARG A 92 -3.37 -36.37 -0.50
N THR A 93 -3.63 -35.63 -1.58
CA THR A 93 -2.91 -34.36 -1.85
C THR A 93 -3.16 -33.33 -0.76
N VAL A 94 -4.42 -33.21 -0.31
CA VAL A 94 -4.77 -32.32 0.81
C VAL A 94 -4.28 -32.93 2.12
N GLY A 95 -3.23 -32.33 2.70
CA GLY A 95 -2.62 -32.75 3.96
C GLY A 95 -1.50 -33.78 3.85
N ASN A 96 -1.26 -34.37 2.66
CA ASN A 96 -0.21 -35.37 2.40
C ASN A 96 -0.28 -36.66 3.28
N SER A 97 -1.44 -36.92 3.89
CA SER A 97 -1.68 -38.08 4.76
C SER A 97 -1.55 -39.39 3.99
N LEU A 98 -0.84 -40.35 4.58
CA LEU A 98 -0.79 -41.75 4.15
C LEU A 98 -2.16 -42.42 4.39
N LEU A 99 -2.56 -43.29 3.47
CA LEU A 99 -3.77 -44.14 3.58
C LEU A 99 -3.36 -45.60 3.80
N ASP A 100 -4.15 -46.36 4.58
CA ASP A 100 -3.91 -47.81 4.70
C ASP A 100 -4.37 -48.51 3.41
N PRO A 101 -3.60 -49.45 2.84
CA PRO A 101 -4.02 -50.26 1.68
C PRO A 101 -5.36 -50.98 1.85
N GLU A 102 -5.70 -51.40 3.07
CA GLU A 102 -6.90 -52.21 3.36
C GLU A 102 -8.14 -51.36 3.70
N ASP A 103 -7.99 -50.04 3.89
CA ASP A 103 -9.13 -49.13 4.11
C ASP A 103 -10.12 -49.17 2.93
N LEU A 104 -11.42 -49.11 3.22
CA LEU A 104 -12.46 -48.94 2.21
C LEU A 104 -12.48 -47.49 1.70
N VAL A 105 -12.63 -47.32 0.39
CA VAL A 105 -12.66 -46.00 -0.26
C VAL A 105 -13.77 -45.12 0.29
N SER A 106 -14.92 -45.68 0.70
CA SER A 106 -16.01 -44.96 1.36
C SER A 106 -15.62 -44.26 2.66
N ASP A 107 -14.63 -44.78 3.38
CA ASP A 107 -14.38 -44.43 4.77
C ASP A 107 -13.29 -43.34 4.88
N VAL A 108 -12.40 -43.26 3.87
CA VAL A 108 -11.25 -42.34 3.84
C VAL A 108 -11.23 -41.37 2.65
N LEU A 109 -12.07 -41.56 1.62
CA LEU A 109 -12.09 -40.73 0.40
C LEU A 109 -13.53 -40.37 -0.05
N LYS A 110 -13.64 -39.34 -0.90
CA LYS A 110 -14.92 -38.85 -1.47
C LYS A 110 -14.92 -38.91 -3.00
N ASP A 111 -16.09 -38.79 -3.64
CA ASP A 111 -16.12 -38.68 -5.11
C ASP A 111 -15.34 -37.44 -5.57
N SER A 112 -14.58 -37.60 -6.65
CA SER A 112 -13.69 -36.56 -7.19
C SER A 112 -12.52 -36.13 -6.28
N ASP A 113 -12.26 -36.81 -5.15
CA ASP A 113 -11.01 -36.63 -4.38
C ASP A 113 -9.77 -36.92 -5.23
N PHE A 114 -8.67 -36.25 -4.89
CA PHE A 114 -7.38 -36.39 -5.56
C PHE A 114 -6.37 -37.10 -4.64
N ILE A 115 -5.72 -38.15 -5.16
CA ILE A 115 -4.73 -38.96 -4.45
C ILE A 115 -3.45 -39.14 -5.28
N ILE A 116 -2.33 -39.36 -4.59
CA ILE A 116 -1.02 -39.70 -5.16
C ILE A 116 -0.78 -41.18 -4.90
N VAL A 117 -0.40 -41.93 -5.93
CA VAL A 117 0.06 -43.33 -5.83
C VAL A 117 1.52 -43.37 -6.23
N ALA A 118 2.41 -43.62 -5.27
CA ALA A 118 3.84 -43.72 -5.53
C ALA A 118 4.17 -45.13 -6.04
N ALA A 119 4.64 -45.25 -7.28
CA ALA A 119 5.08 -46.51 -7.88
C ALA A 119 6.52 -46.39 -8.40
N SER A 120 7.25 -47.51 -8.44
CA SER A 120 8.61 -47.52 -8.99
C SER A 120 8.59 -47.22 -10.49
N ILE A 121 9.53 -46.38 -10.90
CA ILE A 121 9.89 -46.20 -12.30
C ILE A 121 11.10 -47.12 -12.55
N GLU A 122 10.96 -48.11 -13.44
CA GLU A 122 12.06 -48.99 -13.87
C GLU A 122 12.91 -48.31 -14.95
N GLU A 123 13.41 -47.11 -14.63
CA GLU A 123 14.51 -46.50 -15.36
C GLU A 123 15.81 -47.16 -14.90
N THR A 124 16.39 -48.01 -15.76
CA THR A 124 17.80 -48.39 -15.62
C THR A 124 18.68 -47.15 -15.73
N GLU A 125 19.83 -47.14 -15.04
CA GLU A 125 20.75 -45.99 -15.12
C GLU A 125 21.22 -45.74 -16.56
N ASP A 126 21.35 -46.80 -17.38
CA ASP A 126 21.62 -46.68 -18.82
C ASP A 126 20.55 -45.85 -19.57
N ALA A 127 19.28 -45.96 -19.18
CA ALA A 127 18.18 -45.21 -19.80
C ALA A 127 18.17 -43.73 -19.35
N LYS A 128 18.52 -43.46 -18.09
CA LYS A 128 18.73 -42.08 -17.61
C LYS A 128 19.92 -41.45 -18.31
N GLU A 129 21.05 -42.14 -18.37
CA GLU A 129 22.28 -41.61 -18.98
C GLU A 129 22.08 -41.40 -20.49
N ALA A 130 21.37 -42.29 -21.19
CA ALA A 130 20.98 -42.10 -22.59
C ALA A 130 20.07 -40.88 -22.80
N LYS A 131 19.02 -40.70 -21.98
CA LYS A 131 18.10 -39.55 -22.08
C LYS A 131 18.80 -38.22 -21.73
N LYS A 132 19.63 -38.23 -20.68
CA LYS A 132 20.49 -37.10 -20.28
C LYS A 132 21.52 -36.77 -21.35
N GLN A 133 22.07 -37.78 -22.05
CA GLN A 133 22.95 -37.57 -23.19
C GLN A 133 22.20 -36.99 -24.40
N GLU A 134 20.97 -37.43 -24.67
CA GLU A 134 20.09 -36.84 -25.69
C GLU A 134 19.73 -35.38 -25.36
N GLU A 135 19.43 -35.06 -24.11
CA GLU A 135 19.19 -33.68 -23.64
C GLU A 135 20.47 -32.83 -23.74
N ILE A 136 21.64 -33.37 -23.38
CA ILE A 136 22.95 -32.72 -23.54
C ILE A 136 23.30 -32.47 -25.00
N ASP A 137 23.03 -33.42 -25.90
CA ASP A 137 23.38 -33.28 -27.31
C ASP A 137 22.37 -32.41 -28.07
N ASN A 138 21.09 -32.37 -27.67
CA ASN A 138 20.16 -31.33 -28.13
C ASN A 138 20.57 -29.94 -27.62
N ALA A 139 20.96 -29.80 -26.36
CA ALA A 139 21.48 -28.55 -25.81
C ALA A 139 22.79 -28.11 -26.49
N ARG A 140 23.67 -29.06 -26.84
CA ARG A 140 24.87 -28.80 -27.67
C ARG A 140 24.50 -28.39 -29.09
N ALA A 141 23.51 -29.00 -29.72
CA ALA A 141 23.05 -28.63 -31.06
C ALA A 141 22.45 -27.21 -31.08
N GLU A 142 21.71 -26.80 -30.04
CA GLU A 142 21.29 -25.40 -29.87
C GLU A 142 22.47 -24.47 -29.55
N LEU A 143 23.40 -24.87 -28.68
CA LEU A 143 24.61 -24.10 -28.41
C LEU A 143 25.51 -23.95 -29.66
N GLU A 144 25.61 -24.94 -30.54
CA GLU A 144 26.30 -24.82 -31.82
C GLU A 144 25.53 -23.95 -32.81
N LYS A 145 24.19 -23.95 -32.81
CA LYS A 145 23.41 -22.96 -33.60
C LYS A 145 23.65 -21.53 -33.09
N ILE A 146 23.73 -21.35 -31.77
CA ILE A 146 24.01 -20.06 -31.12
C ILE A 146 25.46 -19.63 -31.36
N ASP A 147 26.43 -20.54 -31.28
CA ASP A 147 27.85 -20.19 -31.43
C ASP A 147 28.25 -20.06 -32.90
N ASN A 148 27.62 -20.78 -33.84
CA ASN A 148 27.74 -20.48 -35.28
C ASN A 148 27.02 -19.18 -35.68
N ARG A 149 26.02 -18.72 -34.90
CA ARG A 149 25.50 -17.34 -35.01
C ARG A 149 26.51 -16.32 -34.48
N ARG A 150 27.12 -16.56 -33.31
CA ARG A 150 28.14 -15.66 -32.71
C ARG A 150 29.42 -15.57 -33.54
N ARG A 151 29.96 -16.68 -34.06
CA ARG A 151 31.17 -16.73 -34.90
C ARG A 151 30.99 -16.12 -36.29
N LYS A 152 29.77 -15.68 -36.66
CA LYS A 152 29.51 -14.83 -37.84
C LYS A 152 29.43 -13.33 -37.51
N VAL A 153 29.59 -12.93 -36.25
CA VAL A 153 29.72 -11.51 -35.87
C VAL A 153 31.20 -11.11 -35.88
N SER A 154 31.76 -10.99 -37.08
CA SER A 154 32.86 -10.06 -37.30
C SER A 154 32.28 -8.64 -37.38
N PHE A 155 32.75 -7.72 -36.55
CA PHE A 155 32.48 -6.28 -36.76
C PHE A 155 33.28 -5.80 -37.98
N ALA A 156 32.69 -6.01 -39.15
CA ALA A 156 33.01 -5.21 -40.32
C ALA A 156 32.12 -3.95 -40.26
N ASP A 157 32.71 -2.77 -40.46
CA ASP A 157 32.01 -1.48 -40.52
C ASP A 157 31.20 -1.32 -41.84
N SER A 158 30.63 -2.42 -42.31
CA SER A 158 29.92 -2.57 -43.59
C SER A 158 28.70 -3.48 -43.45
N LEU A 159 28.02 -3.45 -42.31
CA LEU A 159 26.57 -3.65 -42.32
C LEU A 159 25.96 -2.47 -43.08
N ALA A 160 25.81 -2.63 -44.40
CA ALA A 160 24.84 -1.84 -45.14
C ALA A 160 23.50 -2.00 -44.39
N PRO A 161 22.79 -0.90 -44.07
CA PRO A 161 21.59 -0.98 -43.26
C PRO A 161 20.62 -1.95 -43.91
N MET A 162 19.89 -2.73 -43.12
CA MET A 162 18.81 -3.55 -43.65
C MET A 162 17.67 -2.60 -44.03
N VAL A 163 17.74 -2.07 -45.26
CA VAL A 163 16.75 -1.16 -45.82
C VAL A 163 15.44 -1.92 -45.98
N LEU A 164 14.63 -1.90 -44.93
CA LEU A 164 13.18 -1.84 -45.07
C LEU A 164 12.89 -0.81 -46.15
N ALA A 165 12.19 -1.23 -47.20
CA ALA A 165 11.86 -0.33 -48.30
C ALA A 165 11.14 0.89 -47.71
N PRO A 166 11.58 2.13 -48.02
CA PRO A 166 11.06 3.32 -47.36
C PRO A 166 9.53 3.34 -47.49
N PRO A 167 8.80 3.59 -46.39
CA PRO A 167 7.36 3.33 -46.30
C PRO A 167 6.61 3.97 -47.46
N THR A 168 5.98 3.13 -48.28
CA THR A 168 5.39 3.57 -49.57
C THR A 168 4.14 4.45 -49.43
N LYS A 169 3.71 4.72 -48.18
CA LYS A 169 2.59 5.59 -47.82
C LYS A 169 2.91 6.34 -46.53
N LEU A 170 2.65 7.64 -46.54
CA LEU A 170 2.60 8.48 -45.35
C LEU A 170 1.14 8.60 -44.89
N LEU A 171 0.89 8.35 -43.61
CA LEU A 171 -0.38 8.62 -42.93
C LEU A 171 -0.24 9.93 -42.14
N ILE A 172 -1.09 10.91 -42.46
CA ILE A 172 -1.17 12.16 -41.70
C ILE A 172 -2.21 11.98 -40.59
N LEU A 173 -1.79 12.09 -39.34
CA LEU A 173 -2.69 12.04 -38.18
C LEU A 173 -3.33 13.41 -37.98
N ASP A 174 -4.57 13.54 -38.44
CA ASP A 174 -5.43 14.71 -38.24
C ASP A 174 -6.15 14.71 -36.87
N GLY A 175 -5.95 13.66 -36.06
CA GLY A 175 -6.66 13.42 -34.82
C GLY A 175 -8.07 12.82 -34.99
N ASN A 176 -8.40 12.28 -36.17
CA ASN A 176 -9.67 11.59 -36.43
C ASN A 176 -9.50 10.21 -37.11
N SER A 177 -8.44 10.02 -37.91
CA SER A 177 -8.45 9.04 -39.03
C SER A 177 -7.61 7.76 -38.88
N LEU A 178 -7.04 7.46 -37.70
CA LEU A 178 -6.04 6.38 -37.51
C LEU A 178 -6.67 5.01 -37.20
N LEU A 179 -6.90 4.14 -38.19
CA LEU A 179 -7.55 2.83 -37.98
C LEU A 179 -6.66 1.82 -37.22
N PRO A 180 -7.24 0.83 -36.51
CA PRO A 180 -6.45 -0.18 -35.79
C PRO A 180 -5.64 -1.07 -36.76
N GLU A 181 -6.16 -1.29 -37.97
CA GLU A 181 -5.41 -1.95 -39.03
C GLU A 181 -4.17 -1.16 -39.46
N ASP A 182 -4.21 0.18 -39.38
CA ASP A 182 -3.10 1.03 -39.80
C ASP A 182 -1.99 1.04 -38.74
N LEU A 183 -2.32 0.88 -37.46
CA LEU A 183 -1.36 0.55 -36.41
C LEU A 183 -0.57 -0.72 -36.78
N VAL A 184 -1.28 -1.79 -37.18
CA VAL A 184 -0.71 -3.09 -37.56
C VAL A 184 0.07 -3.02 -38.89
N LYS A 185 -0.26 -2.09 -39.80
CA LYS A 185 0.51 -1.85 -41.03
C LYS A 185 1.82 -1.11 -40.71
N CYS A 186 1.79 -0.11 -39.83
CA CYS A 186 2.98 0.67 -39.50
C CYS A 186 3.93 -0.09 -38.55
N GLU A 187 3.42 -0.96 -37.66
CA GLU A 187 4.24 -1.93 -36.90
C GLU A 187 5.04 -2.87 -37.82
N LYS A 188 4.52 -3.17 -39.02
CA LYS A 188 5.22 -3.95 -40.07
C LYS A 188 6.11 -3.09 -40.99
N GLY A 189 6.18 -1.78 -40.78
CA GLY A 189 6.89 -0.84 -41.66
C GLY A 189 6.22 -0.60 -43.01
N GLU A 190 4.94 -0.94 -43.19
CA GLU A 190 4.20 -0.71 -44.45
C GLU A 190 3.82 0.78 -44.64
N CYS A 191 3.77 1.55 -43.56
CA CYS A 191 3.40 2.98 -43.55
C CYS A 191 4.25 3.81 -42.58
N ALA A 192 4.42 5.08 -42.94
CA ALA A 192 4.99 6.15 -42.13
C ALA A 192 3.87 6.98 -41.48
N ILE A 193 4.19 7.70 -40.40
CA ILE A 193 3.23 8.51 -39.65
C ILE A 193 3.77 9.91 -39.35
N GLN A 194 3.01 10.94 -39.68
CA GLN A 194 3.28 12.34 -39.33
C GLN A 194 2.04 12.99 -38.68
N LEU A 195 2.23 13.80 -37.63
CA LEU A 195 1.16 14.61 -37.04
C LEU A 195 0.77 15.79 -37.95
N SER A 196 -0.53 16.11 -38.03
CA SER A 196 -1.00 17.35 -38.66
C SER A 196 -0.84 18.55 -37.70
N MET A 197 -0.74 19.77 -38.25
CA MET A 197 -0.65 20.99 -37.44
C MET A 197 -1.92 21.21 -36.61
N GLU A 198 -3.07 20.79 -37.14
CA GLU A 198 -4.36 20.82 -36.46
C GLU A 198 -4.39 19.83 -35.29
N ALA A 199 -3.79 18.65 -35.41
CA ALA A 199 -3.68 17.69 -34.31
C ALA A 199 -2.80 18.23 -33.18
N GLU A 200 -1.64 18.83 -33.50
CA GLU A 200 -0.81 19.51 -32.49
C GLU A 200 -1.55 20.65 -31.79
N ASP A 201 -2.27 21.50 -32.53
CA ASP A 201 -3.04 22.62 -31.98
C ASP A 201 -4.20 22.13 -31.09
N ARG A 202 -4.90 21.05 -31.46
CA ARG A 202 -5.90 20.38 -30.59
C ARG A 202 -5.27 19.92 -29.27
N ILE A 203 -4.12 19.23 -29.33
CA ILE A 203 -3.41 18.73 -28.13
C ILE A 203 -3.00 19.90 -27.22
N ARG A 204 -2.43 20.97 -27.78
CA ARG A 204 -2.05 22.19 -27.03
C ARG A 204 -3.28 22.83 -26.36
N LYS A 205 -4.40 22.96 -27.08
CA LYS A 205 -5.66 23.51 -26.54
C LYS A 205 -6.27 22.64 -25.44
N ALA A 206 -6.28 21.32 -25.61
CA ALA A 206 -6.74 20.37 -24.59
C ALA A 206 -5.89 20.47 -23.31
N ARG A 207 -4.56 20.55 -23.45
CA ARG A 207 -3.64 20.77 -22.33
C ARG A 207 -3.92 22.09 -21.60
N THR A 208 -4.03 23.21 -22.30
CA THR A 208 -4.36 24.51 -21.69
C THR A 208 -5.73 24.51 -21.00
N PHE A 209 -6.69 23.73 -21.50
CA PHE A 209 -8.00 23.55 -20.86
C PHE A 209 -7.92 22.74 -19.56
N LEU A 210 -7.11 21.68 -19.52
CA LEU A 210 -6.86 20.91 -18.29
C LEU A 210 -6.09 21.73 -17.25
N GLU A 211 -5.05 22.47 -17.67
CA GLU A 211 -4.30 23.41 -16.82
C GLU A 211 -5.22 24.52 -16.26
N LYS A 212 -6.22 24.96 -17.05
CA LYS A 212 -7.28 25.86 -16.58
C LYS A 212 -8.21 25.20 -15.55
N ILE A 213 -8.71 23.99 -15.78
CA ILE A 213 -9.58 23.28 -14.81
C ILE A 213 -8.86 23.08 -13.47
N ALA A 214 -7.58 22.68 -13.53
CA ALA A 214 -6.74 22.50 -12.35
C ALA A 214 -6.58 23.81 -11.56
N SER A 215 -6.26 24.92 -12.23
CA SER A 215 -6.12 26.22 -11.56
C SER A 215 -7.44 26.80 -11.03
N GLU A 216 -8.56 26.60 -11.73
CA GLU A 216 -9.90 27.03 -11.27
C GLU A 216 -10.50 26.14 -10.17
N HIS A 217 -9.90 24.99 -9.85
CA HIS A 217 -10.32 24.04 -8.80
C HIS A 217 -11.80 23.60 -8.92
N ARG A 218 -12.32 23.50 -10.16
CA ARG A 218 -13.74 23.26 -10.44
C ARG A 218 -13.95 22.04 -11.34
N ALA A 219 -14.23 20.90 -10.72
CA ALA A 219 -14.72 19.72 -11.42
C ALA A 219 -16.12 20.00 -12.00
N PHE A 220 -16.23 20.03 -13.34
CA PHE A 220 -17.47 20.35 -14.05
C PHE A 220 -18.39 19.13 -14.16
N CYS A 221 -17.83 18.00 -14.58
CA CYS A 221 -18.47 16.69 -14.69
C CYS A 221 -17.48 15.59 -14.24
N VAL A 222 -17.95 14.55 -13.55
CA VAL A 222 -17.10 13.47 -12.99
C VAL A 222 -17.75 12.10 -13.22
N SER A 223 -17.08 11.22 -13.97
CA SER A 223 -17.52 9.82 -14.18
C SER A 223 -17.49 9.00 -12.89
N TYR A 224 -18.40 8.05 -12.74
CA TYR A 224 -18.34 7.04 -11.68
C TYR A 224 -17.25 6.00 -11.99
N VAL A 225 -16.23 5.92 -11.13
CA VAL A 225 -15.13 4.95 -11.23
C VAL A 225 -15.18 3.98 -10.03
N PRO A 226 -15.21 2.65 -10.24
CA PRO A 226 -15.12 1.68 -9.16
C PRO A 226 -13.69 1.57 -8.64
N GLN A 227 -13.54 1.44 -7.31
CA GLN A 227 -12.22 1.36 -6.65
C GLN A 227 -11.51 0.00 -6.79
N GLN A 228 -12.05 -0.95 -7.56
CA GLN A 228 -11.55 -2.32 -7.72
C GLN A 228 -11.70 -2.76 -9.18
N GLY A 229 -10.82 -3.67 -9.63
CA GLY A 229 -10.83 -4.20 -11.00
C GLY A 229 -9.55 -3.92 -11.82
N THR A 230 -8.61 -3.14 -11.28
CA THR A 230 -7.25 -3.04 -11.84
C THR A 230 -6.30 -4.04 -11.18
N VAL A 231 -5.37 -4.58 -11.98
CA VAL A 231 -4.20 -5.37 -11.54
C VAL A 231 -2.87 -4.62 -11.75
N GLY A 232 -2.91 -3.35 -12.17
CA GLY A 232 -1.72 -2.53 -12.42
C GLY A 232 -0.89 -2.93 -13.66
N CYS A 233 -1.46 -3.72 -14.58
CA CYS A 233 -0.85 -4.16 -15.83
C CYS A 233 -1.91 -4.23 -16.93
N SER A 234 -1.49 -4.08 -18.19
CA SER A 234 -2.32 -3.57 -19.30
C SER A 234 -3.02 -2.24 -19.00
N GLY A 235 -2.58 -1.54 -17.95
CA GLY A 235 -3.17 -0.31 -17.42
C GLY A 235 -4.26 -0.56 -16.37
N ASP A 236 -4.82 0.53 -15.84
CA ASP A 236 -5.96 0.52 -14.93
C ASP A 236 -7.29 0.27 -15.68
N LEU A 237 -7.31 -0.77 -16.53
CA LEU A 237 -8.33 -1.03 -17.57
C LEU A 237 -9.77 -0.84 -17.10
N CYS A 238 -10.21 -1.56 -16.06
CA CYS A 238 -11.61 -1.48 -15.62
C CYS A 238 -11.95 -0.10 -15.00
N PRO A 239 -11.16 0.46 -14.06
CA PRO A 239 -11.34 1.84 -13.60
C PRO A 239 -11.37 2.89 -14.72
N LEU A 240 -10.45 2.81 -15.68
CA LEU A 240 -10.33 3.81 -16.75
C LEU A 240 -11.37 3.62 -17.86
N ALA A 241 -11.81 2.40 -18.14
CA ALA A 241 -13.00 2.16 -18.95
C ALA A 241 -14.24 2.81 -18.30
N HIS A 242 -14.38 2.72 -16.97
CA HIS A 242 -15.44 3.41 -16.25
C HIS A 242 -15.31 4.95 -16.27
N LEU A 243 -14.09 5.49 -16.27
CA LEU A 243 -13.84 6.91 -16.52
C LEU A 243 -14.28 7.31 -17.94
N ALA A 244 -13.87 6.53 -18.93
CA ALA A 244 -14.15 6.74 -20.35
C ALA A 244 -15.64 6.63 -20.70
N LEU A 245 -16.38 5.65 -20.14
CA LEU A 245 -17.83 5.49 -20.35
C LEU A 245 -18.58 6.82 -20.15
N GLY A 246 -18.26 7.56 -19.09
CA GLY A 246 -18.89 8.86 -18.85
C GLY A 246 -18.64 9.90 -19.94
N LEU A 247 -17.49 9.85 -20.62
CA LEU A 247 -17.18 10.70 -21.78
C LEU A 247 -17.98 10.30 -23.01
N LEU A 248 -18.34 9.01 -23.14
CA LEU A 248 -19.21 8.47 -24.18
C LEU A 248 -20.71 8.66 -23.87
N GLY A 249 -21.05 9.38 -22.79
CA GLY A 249 -22.43 9.50 -22.30
C GLY A 249 -22.98 8.22 -21.67
N GLU A 250 -22.15 7.20 -21.47
CA GLU A 250 -22.53 5.90 -20.92
C GLU A 250 -22.32 5.77 -19.41
N GLY A 251 -23.06 4.86 -18.79
CA GLY A 251 -22.96 4.61 -17.36
C GLY A 251 -23.44 5.79 -16.50
N LYS A 252 -22.64 6.21 -15.52
CA LYS A 252 -23.06 7.14 -14.44
C LYS A 252 -22.04 8.27 -14.25
N MET A 253 -22.54 9.49 -14.07
CA MET A 253 -21.73 10.69 -13.90
C MET A 253 -22.34 11.62 -12.83
N TRP A 254 -21.53 12.51 -12.28
CA TRP A 254 -21.94 13.60 -11.38
C TRP A 254 -21.65 14.97 -12.00
N SER A 255 -22.51 15.96 -11.75
CA SER A 255 -22.19 17.39 -11.91
C SER A 255 -22.87 18.22 -10.82
N PRO A 256 -22.42 19.46 -10.57
CA PRO A 256 -23.11 20.39 -9.65
C PRO A 256 -24.57 20.70 -10.05
N VAL A 257 -24.91 20.55 -11.33
CA VAL A 257 -26.25 20.85 -11.88
C VAL A 257 -27.22 19.68 -11.70
N THR A 258 -26.73 18.44 -11.72
CA THR A 258 -27.56 17.22 -11.78
C THR A 258 -27.49 16.33 -10.55
N GLY A 259 -26.43 16.47 -9.74
CA GLY A 259 -25.98 15.37 -8.89
C GLY A 259 -25.61 14.13 -9.70
N TRP A 260 -25.69 12.95 -9.06
CA TRP A 260 -25.45 11.66 -9.70
C TRP A 260 -26.61 11.25 -10.62
N GLN A 261 -26.35 11.08 -11.92
CA GLN A 261 -27.33 10.69 -12.96
C GLN A 261 -26.68 9.81 -14.04
N PRO A 262 -27.45 9.23 -14.99
CA PRO A 262 -26.91 8.69 -16.24
C PRO A 262 -26.08 9.73 -16.99
N ALA A 263 -24.95 9.32 -17.58
CA ALA A 263 -23.96 10.27 -18.11
C ALA A 263 -24.49 11.10 -19.30
N ASP A 264 -25.27 10.51 -20.20
CA ASP A 264 -25.96 11.19 -21.31
C ASP A 264 -26.84 12.37 -20.83
N LEU A 265 -27.47 12.23 -19.66
CA LEU A 265 -28.28 13.28 -19.05
C LEU A 265 -27.39 14.34 -18.40
N VAL A 266 -26.26 13.96 -17.78
CA VAL A 266 -25.30 14.92 -17.21
C VAL A 266 -24.66 15.77 -18.31
N LEU A 267 -24.14 15.15 -19.37
CA LEU A 267 -23.54 15.87 -20.51
C LEU A 267 -24.54 16.88 -21.10
N ARG A 268 -25.74 16.41 -21.48
CA ARG A 268 -26.78 17.27 -22.06
C ARG A 268 -27.25 18.39 -21.12
N LYS A 269 -27.26 18.17 -19.80
CA LYS A 269 -27.61 19.22 -18.81
C LYS A 269 -26.52 20.25 -18.57
N ASN A 270 -25.27 19.95 -18.95
CA ASN A 270 -24.13 20.85 -18.87
C ASN A 270 -23.71 21.42 -20.25
N ASN A 271 -24.51 21.19 -21.29
CA ASN A 271 -24.26 21.57 -22.68
C ASN A 271 -23.00 20.93 -23.29
N LEU A 272 -22.75 19.67 -22.92
CA LEU A 272 -21.74 18.80 -23.53
C LEU A 272 -22.43 17.72 -24.38
N GLU A 273 -21.70 17.23 -25.38
CA GLU A 273 -22.10 16.11 -26.22
C GLU A 273 -21.18 14.90 -25.94
N PRO A 274 -21.66 13.65 -26.09
CA PRO A 274 -20.81 12.45 -26.01
C PRO A 274 -19.66 12.48 -27.02
N LEU A 275 -18.51 11.90 -26.64
CA LEU A 275 -17.43 11.65 -27.59
C LEU A 275 -17.74 10.42 -28.46
N GLU A 276 -17.67 10.58 -29.78
CA GLU A 276 -17.48 9.46 -30.70
C GLU A 276 -15.98 9.18 -30.80
N LEU A 277 -15.54 7.97 -30.43
CA LEU A 277 -14.12 7.62 -30.40
C LEU A 277 -13.57 7.37 -31.81
N GLY A 278 -12.50 8.09 -32.14
CA GLY A 278 -11.57 7.69 -33.18
C GLY A 278 -10.84 6.39 -32.79
N PRO A 279 -10.18 5.73 -33.74
CA PRO A 279 -9.48 4.49 -33.45
C PRO A 279 -8.10 4.78 -32.82
N LYS A 280 -7.54 3.78 -32.13
CA LYS A 280 -6.58 3.91 -30.99
C LYS A 280 -7.13 4.66 -29.76
N GLU A 281 -7.98 5.68 -29.88
CA GLU A 281 -8.39 6.52 -28.74
C GLU A 281 -9.00 5.72 -27.57
N GLY A 282 -9.88 4.75 -27.87
CA GLY A 282 -10.45 3.88 -26.84
C GLY A 282 -9.42 3.05 -26.06
N LEU A 283 -8.27 2.72 -26.65
CA LEU A 283 -7.15 2.07 -25.96
C LEU A 283 -6.31 3.09 -25.18
N ALA A 284 -6.04 4.25 -25.78
CA ALA A 284 -5.29 5.35 -25.13
C ALA A 284 -6.02 5.94 -23.90
N LEU A 285 -7.34 5.80 -23.82
CA LEU A 285 -8.14 6.21 -22.66
C LEU A 285 -8.11 5.21 -21.49
N ILE A 286 -7.79 3.93 -21.73
CA ILE A 286 -7.90 2.85 -20.72
C ILE A 286 -6.58 2.16 -20.38
N ASN A 287 -5.56 2.33 -21.21
CA ASN A 287 -4.22 1.79 -21.01
C ASN A 287 -3.31 2.85 -20.36
N GLY A 288 -2.51 2.43 -19.38
CA GLY A 288 -1.72 3.31 -18.51
C GLY A 288 -2.09 3.24 -17.04
N THR A 289 -1.28 3.89 -16.20
CA THR A 289 -1.23 3.72 -14.74
C THR A 289 -1.94 4.85 -13.97
N GLN A 290 -2.89 5.53 -14.62
CA GLN A 290 -3.42 6.82 -14.16
C GLN A 290 -4.23 6.72 -12.85
N MET A 291 -4.89 5.59 -12.55
CA MET A 291 -5.59 5.42 -11.26
C MET A 291 -4.60 5.16 -10.12
N VAL A 292 -3.61 4.28 -10.34
CA VAL A 292 -2.53 4.05 -9.35
C VAL A 292 -1.80 5.37 -9.06
N THR A 293 -1.49 6.13 -10.10
CA THR A 293 -0.71 7.38 -10.01
C THR A 293 -1.52 8.51 -9.36
N ALA A 294 -2.81 8.66 -9.69
CA ALA A 294 -3.67 9.69 -9.08
C ALA A 294 -3.93 9.41 -7.59
N LEU A 295 -4.24 8.17 -7.23
CA LEU A 295 -4.36 7.78 -5.82
C LEU A 295 -3.02 7.88 -5.10
N GLY A 296 -1.92 7.51 -5.76
CA GLY A 296 -0.56 7.63 -5.22
C GLY A 296 -0.17 9.06 -4.91
N ALA A 297 -0.40 10.00 -5.83
CA ALA A 297 -0.13 11.42 -5.63
C ALA A 297 -0.97 12.03 -4.50
N TYR A 298 -2.27 11.69 -4.43
CA TYR A 298 -3.16 12.13 -3.35
C TYR A 298 -2.72 11.57 -1.98
N THR A 299 -2.33 10.29 -1.94
CA THR A 299 -1.80 9.63 -0.73
C THR A 299 -0.48 10.25 -0.28
N LEU A 300 0.43 10.51 -1.23
CA LEU A 300 1.74 11.10 -0.99
C LEU A 300 1.63 12.52 -0.40
N GLU A 301 0.76 13.36 -0.95
CA GLU A 301 0.63 14.74 -0.45
C GLU A 301 -0.03 14.77 0.94
N ARG A 302 -1.02 13.91 1.20
CA ARG A 302 -1.54 13.70 2.57
C ARG A 302 -0.44 13.20 3.50
N ALA A 303 0.37 12.21 3.09
CA ALA A 303 1.52 11.71 3.85
C ALA A 303 2.52 12.81 4.21
N HIS A 304 2.85 13.69 3.25
CA HIS A 304 3.71 14.85 3.46
C HIS A 304 3.15 15.85 4.48
N ASN A 305 1.84 16.07 4.47
CA ASN A 305 1.17 16.99 5.39
C ASN A 305 1.04 16.40 6.82
N ILE A 306 0.77 15.10 6.95
CA ILE A 306 0.74 14.46 8.28
C ILE A 306 2.14 14.25 8.87
N ALA A 307 3.17 13.95 8.08
CA ALA A 307 4.53 13.75 8.60
C ALA A 307 5.10 15.04 9.22
N ARG A 308 4.82 16.19 8.60
CA ARG A 308 5.18 17.51 9.13
C ARG A 308 4.41 17.84 10.42
N GLN A 309 3.10 17.55 10.46
CA GLN A 309 2.29 17.77 11.67
C GLN A 309 2.61 16.77 12.79
N ALA A 310 3.09 15.57 12.49
CA ALA A 310 3.54 14.59 13.47
C ALA A 310 4.74 15.09 14.29
N ASP A 311 5.68 15.83 13.69
CA ASP A 311 6.77 16.51 14.41
C ASP A 311 6.20 17.52 15.44
N VAL A 312 5.15 18.27 15.07
CA VAL A 312 4.50 19.26 15.96
C VAL A 312 3.74 18.61 17.11
N ILE A 313 3.00 17.54 16.82
CA ILE A 313 2.22 16.79 17.82
C ILE A 313 3.17 16.06 18.79
N ALA A 314 4.27 15.48 18.29
CA ALA A 314 5.31 14.88 19.12
C ALA A 314 5.99 15.91 20.04
N ALA A 315 6.23 17.15 19.58
CA ALA A 315 6.72 18.24 20.41
C ALA A 315 5.75 18.57 21.56
N LEU A 316 4.45 18.73 21.26
CA LEU A 316 3.43 19.03 22.27
C LEU A 316 3.33 17.91 23.32
N SER A 317 3.29 16.65 22.89
CA SER A 317 3.26 15.49 23.79
C SER A 317 4.52 15.37 24.64
N LEU A 318 5.70 15.69 24.10
CA LEU A 318 6.94 15.68 24.88
C LEU A 318 6.94 16.73 25.97
N ASP A 319 6.50 17.96 25.67
CA ASP A 319 6.43 19.04 26.66
C ASP A 319 5.45 18.67 27.79
N VAL A 320 4.26 18.17 27.45
CA VAL A 320 3.25 17.68 28.42
C VAL A 320 3.76 16.53 29.27
N LEU A 321 4.51 15.60 28.68
CA LEU A 321 5.18 14.49 29.39
C LEU A 321 6.48 14.91 30.10
N LYS A 322 6.84 16.21 30.03
CA LYS A 322 8.02 16.84 30.66
C LYS A 322 9.35 16.22 30.21
N GLY A 323 9.40 15.72 28.98
CA GLY A 323 10.57 15.08 28.40
C GLY A 323 11.72 16.04 28.11
N THR A 324 12.89 15.49 27.81
CA THR A 324 14.11 16.25 27.59
C THR A 324 14.32 16.65 26.13
N THR A 325 14.53 17.95 25.91
CA THR A 325 15.03 18.53 24.66
C THR A 325 16.43 18.07 24.28
N ARG A 326 17.21 17.53 25.23
CA ARG A 326 18.60 17.05 25.01
C ARG A 326 18.72 15.96 23.95
N ALA A 327 17.64 15.22 23.71
CA ALA A 327 17.56 14.22 22.64
C ALA A 327 17.79 14.81 21.24
N TYR A 328 17.61 16.14 21.09
CA TYR A 328 17.59 16.86 19.82
C TYR A 328 18.78 17.80 19.63
N ASP A 329 19.85 17.65 20.41
CA ASP A 329 21.09 18.42 20.23
C ASP A 329 21.64 18.21 18.80
N PRO A 330 22.01 19.28 18.08
CA PRO A 330 22.32 19.16 16.66
C PRO A 330 23.53 18.24 16.40
N ASP A 331 24.49 18.12 17.31
CA ASP A 331 25.65 17.23 17.12
C ASP A 331 25.25 15.74 17.09
N ILE A 332 24.20 15.34 17.81
CA ILE A 332 23.66 13.96 17.77
C ILE A 332 23.20 13.62 16.34
N HIS A 333 22.67 14.60 15.62
CA HIS A 333 22.08 14.42 14.29
C HIS A 333 23.08 14.70 13.15
N ARG A 334 24.04 15.62 13.35
CA ARG A 334 25.20 15.83 12.48
C ARG A 334 26.09 14.58 12.39
N ILE A 335 26.31 13.87 13.51
CA ILE A 335 27.12 12.64 13.55
C ILE A 335 26.43 11.47 12.83
N ARG A 336 25.10 11.50 12.67
CA ARG A 336 24.34 10.54 11.84
C ARG A 336 23.50 11.29 10.79
N PRO A 337 24.11 11.79 9.70
CA PRO A 337 23.55 12.86 8.86
C PRO A 337 22.49 12.39 7.83
N HIS A 338 21.47 11.65 8.27
CA HIS A 338 20.26 11.45 7.45
C HIS A 338 19.47 12.78 7.38
N ARG A 339 18.97 13.14 6.19
CA ARG A 339 18.36 14.45 5.93
C ARG A 339 17.08 14.65 6.74
N GLY A 340 16.12 13.74 6.63
CA GLY A 340 14.87 13.80 7.37
C GLY A 340 15.07 13.72 8.89
N GLN A 341 16.11 13.02 9.36
CA GLN A 341 16.46 12.97 10.79
C GLN A 341 16.94 14.33 11.31
N ASN A 342 17.76 15.06 10.54
CA ASN A 342 18.19 16.40 10.92
C ASN A 342 17.03 17.40 10.86
N LEU A 343 16.16 17.29 9.85
CA LEU A 343 14.96 18.12 9.66
C LEU A 343 13.93 17.97 10.80
N SER A 344 13.60 16.74 11.20
CA SER A 344 12.69 16.50 12.34
C SER A 344 13.31 16.99 13.66
N ALA A 345 14.63 16.80 13.87
CA ALA A 345 15.32 17.32 15.05
C ALA A 345 15.35 18.86 15.12
N LEU A 346 15.56 19.54 13.98
CA LEU A 346 15.48 21.00 13.84
C LEU A 346 14.09 21.51 14.24
N ARG A 347 13.01 20.95 13.69
CA ARG A 347 11.63 21.31 14.06
C ARG A 347 11.35 21.09 15.55
N LEU A 348 11.81 19.98 16.11
CA LEU A 348 11.65 19.69 17.54
C LEU A 348 12.42 20.69 18.41
N ARG A 349 13.67 21.05 18.07
CA ARG A 349 14.39 22.16 18.72
C ARG A 349 13.59 23.45 18.63
N ALA A 350 13.15 23.83 17.42
CA ALA A 350 12.49 25.10 17.16
C ALA A 350 11.16 25.26 17.90
N LEU A 351 10.38 24.19 18.06
CA LEU A 351 9.09 24.23 18.79
C LEU A 351 9.25 24.18 20.31
N LEU A 352 10.23 23.42 20.81
CA LEU A 352 10.48 23.22 22.25
C LEU A 352 11.41 24.28 22.85
N HIS A 353 12.06 25.11 22.03
CA HIS A 353 12.89 26.21 22.47
C HIS A 353 12.27 27.57 22.11
N SER A 354 12.26 28.48 23.08
CA SER A 354 11.89 29.88 22.87
C SER A 354 12.48 30.70 24.01
N GLU A 355 13.31 31.69 23.70
CA GLU A 355 13.84 32.61 24.71
C GLU A 355 12.77 33.60 25.19
N ALA A 356 11.90 34.04 24.29
CA ALA A 356 10.85 35.01 24.57
C ALA A 356 9.67 34.44 25.40
N ASN A 357 9.40 33.13 25.29
CA ASN A 357 8.39 32.44 26.10
C ASN A 357 8.76 30.95 26.29
N PRO A 358 9.70 30.63 27.19
CA PRO A 358 10.12 29.26 27.46
C PRO A 358 9.01 28.44 28.13
N SER A 359 8.98 27.13 27.89
CA SER A 359 7.98 26.25 28.51
C SER A 359 8.15 26.20 30.03
N GLN A 360 7.11 26.65 30.73
CA GLN A 360 7.00 26.53 32.19
C GLN A 360 6.76 25.07 32.61
N ILE A 361 6.18 24.26 31.71
CA ILE A 361 5.96 22.83 31.93
C ILE A 361 7.32 22.12 31.97
N ALA A 362 8.20 22.36 31.00
CA ALA A 362 9.57 21.84 30.99
C ALA A 362 10.39 22.35 32.17
N GLU A 363 10.30 23.66 32.48
CA GLU A 363 11.00 24.26 33.63
C GLU A 363 10.59 23.62 34.97
N SER A 364 9.30 23.30 35.15
CA SER A 364 8.80 22.61 36.36
C SER A 364 9.46 21.25 36.64
N HIS A 365 10.14 20.69 35.64
CA HIS A 365 10.79 19.38 35.68
C HIS A 365 12.34 19.46 35.62
N ARG A 366 12.93 20.66 35.57
CA ARG A 366 14.40 20.87 35.42
C ARG A 366 15.24 20.10 36.45
N ASN A 367 14.71 19.90 37.66
CA ASN A 367 15.42 19.22 38.76
C ASN A 367 14.99 17.75 38.96
N CYS A 368 14.42 17.11 37.94
CA CYS A 368 14.00 15.70 38.01
C CYS A 368 15.18 14.71 38.10
N ARG A 369 14.90 13.48 38.55
CA ARG A 369 15.86 12.35 38.58
C ARG A 369 15.77 11.44 37.35
N LYS A 370 14.89 11.70 36.38
CA LYS A 370 14.81 10.95 35.12
C LYS A 370 16.08 11.22 34.28
N VAL A 371 16.85 10.17 33.99
CA VAL A 371 18.14 10.26 33.26
C VAL A 371 17.96 10.13 31.74
N GLN A 372 16.92 9.42 31.30
CA GLN A 372 16.54 9.31 29.88
C GLN A 372 15.02 9.18 29.74
N ASP A 373 14.50 9.71 28.65
CA ASP A 373 13.13 9.43 28.20
C ASP A 373 13.04 8.16 27.34
N ALA A 374 11.83 7.62 27.29
CA ALA A 374 11.47 6.48 26.46
C ALA A 374 11.59 6.81 24.96
N TYR A 375 11.80 5.78 24.13
CA TYR A 375 12.15 5.95 22.71
C TYR A 375 11.05 6.65 21.89
N THR A 376 9.78 6.54 22.27
CA THR A 376 8.69 7.22 21.55
C THR A 376 8.69 8.75 21.74
N LEU A 377 9.48 9.26 22.69
CA LEU A 377 9.89 10.66 22.79
C LEU A 377 11.32 10.84 22.25
N ARG A 378 12.30 10.10 22.79
CA ARG A 378 13.73 10.34 22.53
C ARG A 378 14.18 10.03 21.09
N CYS A 379 13.48 9.15 20.37
CA CYS A 379 13.87 8.68 19.03
C CYS A 379 12.97 9.24 17.91
N VAL A 380 12.20 10.31 18.18
CA VAL A 380 11.32 10.93 17.18
C VAL A 380 12.07 11.31 15.89
N PRO A 381 13.24 11.99 15.93
CA PRO A 381 14.00 12.29 14.70
C PRO A 381 14.40 11.06 13.90
N GLN A 382 14.76 9.97 14.58
CA GLN A 382 15.24 8.74 13.93
C GLN A 382 14.11 7.98 13.21
N VAL A 383 12.88 8.03 13.74
CA VAL A 383 11.72 7.36 13.14
C VAL A 383 10.98 8.28 12.16
N HIS A 384 10.59 9.48 12.58
CA HIS A 384 9.94 10.46 11.69
C HIS A 384 10.86 10.84 10.52
N GLY A 385 12.17 10.88 10.74
CA GLY A 385 13.15 11.24 9.73
C GLY A 385 13.21 10.29 8.53
N VAL A 386 13.12 8.97 8.75
CA VAL A 386 13.05 8.02 7.63
C VAL A 386 11.73 8.15 6.88
N VAL A 387 10.63 8.52 7.55
CA VAL A 387 9.35 8.80 6.87
C VAL A 387 9.45 10.04 5.97
N HIS A 388 10.08 11.12 6.43
CA HIS A 388 10.34 12.31 5.59
C HIS A 388 11.22 11.97 4.37
N ASP A 389 12.26 11.15 4.54
CA ASP A 389 13.12 10.76 3.41
C ASP A 389 12.44 9.77 2.45
N THR A 390 11.60 8.84 2.94
CA THR A 390 10.77 7.94 2.10
C THR A 390 9.72 8.72 1.31
N ILE A 391 9.06 9.73 1.90
CA ILE A 391 8.07 10.57 1.21
C ILE A 391 8.69 11.22 -0.02
N GLU A 392 9.90 11.78 0.09
CA GLU A 392 10.55 12.43 -1.05
C GLU A 392 11.06 11.42 -2.10
N PHE A 393 11.55 10.24 -1.70
CA PHE A 393 11.84 9.14 -2.65
C PHE A 393 10.59 8.71 -3.45
N VAL A 394 9.44 8.61 -2.79
CA VAL A 394 8.16 8.28 -3.45
C VAL A 394 7.67 9.44 -4.32
N ARG A 395 7.99 10.69 -3.96
CA ARG A 395 7.70 11.88 -4.79
C ARG A 395 8.44 11.83 -6.12
N GLU A 396 9.73 11.50 -6.13
CA GLU A 396 10.51 11.36 -7.38
C GLU A 396 9.87 10.33 -8.33
N ILE A 397 9.44 9.18 -7.81
CA ILE A 397 8.77 8.13 -8.61
C ILE A 397 7.39 8.61 -9.11
N ILE A 398 6.52 9.08 -8.23
CA ILE A 398 5.14 9.47 -8.60
C ILE A 398 5.13 10.69 -9.54
N THR A 399 6.06 11.64 -9.39
CA THR A 399 6.23 12.76 -10.33
C THR A 399 6.76 12.29 -11.69
N THR A 400 7.64 11.28 -11.73
CA THR A 400 8.10 10.68 -13.01
C THR A 400 6.95 9.96 -13.72
N GLU A 401 6.21 9.12 -13.00
CA GLU A 401 5.05 8.36 -13.50
C GLU A 401 3.96 9.29 -14.06
N MET A 402 3.63 10.37 -13.33
CA MET A 402 2.65 11.38 -13.72
C MET A 402 3.02 12.14 -15.01
N ASN A 403 4.30 12.19 -15.37
CA ASN A 403 4.80 12.85 -16.59
C ASN A 403 5.20 11.84 -17.69
N SER A 404 4.89 10.55 -17.51
CA SER A 404 5.26 9.49 -18.45
C SER A 404 4.12 9.14 -19.42
N ALA A 405 4.48 8.78 -20.66
CA ALA A 405 3.56 8.16 -21.59
C ALA A 405 3.40 6.66 -21.23
N THR A 406 2.29 6.31 -20.59
CA THR A 406 2.00 4.97 -20.07
C THR A 406 0.98 4.18 -20.91
N ASP A 407 0.49 4.74 -22.02
CA ASP A 407 -0.34 4.02 -22.99
C ASP A 407 0.49 3.22 -24.02
N ASN A 408 -0.19 2.42 -24.84
CA ASN A 408 0.41 1.51 -25.81
C ASN A 408 -0.57 1.22 -26.99
N PRO A 409 -0.09 1.00 -28.22
CA PRO A 409 1.29 1.19 -28.68
C PRO A 409 1.67 2.68 -28.75
N LEU A 410 2.94 2.99 -28.53
CA LEU A 410 3.46 4.35 -28.63
C LEU A 410 3.71 4.73 -30.09
N VAL A 411 3.46 6.01 -30.42
CA VAL A 411 3.59 6.56 -31.77
C VAL A 411 4.69 7.61 -31.80
N PHE A 412 5.80 7.30 -32.47
CA PHE A 412 6.96 8.19 -32.60
C PHE A 412 6.91 8.86 -33.99
N ALA A 413 6.05 9.88 -34.11
CA ALA A 413 5.78 10.57 -35.38
C ALA A 413 6.96 11.39 -35.93
N ASP A 414 8.01 11.62 -35.13
CA ASP A 414 9.30 12.18 -35.55
C ASP A 414 10.19 11.15 -36.27
N ARG A 415 9.97 9.86 -35.97
CA ARG A 415 10.64 8.69 -36.57
C ARG A 415 9.75 7.95 -37.58
N GLU A 416 8.51 8.38 -37.73
CA GLU A 416 7.46 7.73 -38.51
C GLU A 416 7.10 6.30 -38.02
N GLU A 417 7.43 5.95 -36.77
CA GLU A 417 7.35 4.59 -36.21
C GLU A 417 6.18 4.39 -35.22
N ILE A 418 5.67 3.15 -35.12
CA ILE A 418 4.84 2.66 -34.01
C ILE A 418 5.57 1.54 -33.30
N ILE A 419 5.60 1.57 -31.96
CA ILE A 419 6.27 0.58 -31.13
C ILE A 419 5.31 0.08 -30.05
N SER A 420 5.08 -1.23 -29.99
CA SER A 420 4.43 -1.89 -28.87
C SER A 420 5.46 -2.21 -27.77
N GLY A 421 5.14 -1.89 -26.53
CA GLY A 421 5.98 -2.01 -25.34
C GLY A 421 5.15 -2.29 -24.08
N GLY A 422 5.65 -1.87 -22.92
CA GLY A 422 5.10 -2.24 -21.61
C GLY A 422 4.91 -1.09 -20.61
N ASN A 423 4.88 0.18 -21.06
CA ASN A 423 4.82 1.34 -20.16
C ASN A 423 3.56 1.42 -19.29
N PHE A 424 2.54 0.61 -19.59
CA PHE A 424 1.32 0.43 -18.80
C PHE A 424 1.49 -0.43 -17.54
N HIS A 425 2.68 -1.01 -17.32
CA HIS A 425 2.98 -1.87 -16.17
C HIS A 425 3.44 -1.01 -14.98
N GLY A 426 2.51 -0.74 -14.07
CA GLY A 426 2.70 0.16 -12.94
C GLY A 426 3.52 -0.41 -11.79
N GLU A 427 4.67 -1.02 -12.09
CA GLU A 427 5.56 -1.64 -11.10
C GLU A 427 6.22 -0.60 -10.18
N TYR A 428 6.72 0.49 -10.78
CA TYR A 428 7.35 1.60 -10.05
C TYR A 428 6.40 2.24 -9.01
N PRO A 429 5.20 2.72 -9.35
CA PRO A 429 4.28 3.26 -8.36
C PRO A 429 3.77 2.20 -7.38
N ALA A 430 3.61 0.93 -7.78
CA ALA A 430 3.18 -0.14 -6.88
C ALA A 430 4.18 -0.36 -5.73
N LYS A 431 5.49 -0.49 -6.04
CA LYS A 431 6.54 -0.65 -5.01
C LYS A 431 6.75 0.61 -4.19
N ALA A 432 6.68 1.79 -4.82
CA ALA A 432 6.80 3.07 -4.13
C ALA A 432 5.69 3.28 -3.09
N LEU A 433 4.44 2.95 -3.43
CA LEU A 433 3.28 3.12 -2.53
C LEU A 433 3.24 2.05 -1.43
N ASP A 434 3.75 0.84 -1.67
CA ASP A 434 3.98 -0.14 -0.61
C ASP A 434 5.02 0.36 0.40
N TYR A 435 6.14 0.94 -0.07
CA TYR A 435 7.15 1.49 0.83
C TYR A 435 6.66 2.74 1.58
N LEU A 436 5.85 3.58 0.94
CA LEU A 436 5.15 4.71 1.59
C LEU A 436 4.27 4.22 2.75
N ALA A 437 3.46 3.18 2.53
CA ALA A 437 2.60 2.59 3.56
C ALA A 437 3.43 2.08 4.75
N ILE A 438 4.51 1.34 4.48
CA ILE A 438 5.41 0.79 5.52
C ILE A 438 6.02 1.91 6.38
N ALA A 439 6.54 2.97 5.76
CA ALA A 439 7.17 4.07 6.49
C ALA A 439 6.14 4.90 7.28
N VAL A 440 5.06 5.34 6.63
CA VAL A 440 4.06 6.23 7.24
C VAL A 440 3.32 5.55 8.41
N ALA A 441 3.16 4.23 8.40
CA ALA A 441 2.60 3.47 9.52
C ALA A 441 3.41 3.58 10.83
N GLU A 442 4.72 3.88 10.78
CA GLU A 442 5.53 4.08 11.99
C GLU A 442 5.16 5.38 12.74
N LEU A 443 4.63 6.39 12.05
CA LEU A 443 4.13 7.62 12.70
C LEU A 443 2.96 7.29 13.65
N ALA A 444 2.02 6.45 13.21
CA ALA A 444 0.91 6.00 14.05
C ALA A 444 1.38 5.13 15.22
N GLN A 445 2.35 4.24 15.00
CA GLN A 445 2.94 3.44 16.08
C GLN A 445 3.64 4.31 17.15
N MET A 446 4.43 5.30 16.71
CA MET A 446 5.06 6.27 17.62
C MET A 446 4.01 7.12 18.36
N SER A 447 2.97 7.55 17.65
CA SER A 447 1.90 8.40 18.16
C SER A 447 1.02 7.69 19.19
N GLU A 448 0.54 6.47 18.92
CA GLU A 448 -0.26 5.71 19.88
C GLU A 448 0.57 5.34 21.13
N ARG A 449 1.87 5.08 20.98
CA ARG A 449 2.80 4.91 22.11
C ARG A 449 3.22 6.21 22.82
N ARG A 450 2.76 7.39 22.37
CA ARG A 450 2.77 8.64 23.15
C ARG A 450 1.40 8.90 23.78
N LEU A 451 0.31 8.58 23.09
CA LEU A 451 -1.06 8.58 23.64
C LEU A 451 -1.18 7.65 24.86
N GLU A 452 -0.67 6.42 24.79
CA GLU A 452 -0.59 5.48 25.93
C GLU A 452 0.12 6.12 27.12
N ARG A 453 1.25 6.81 26.89
CA ARG A 453 2.02 7.48 27.95
C ARG A 453 1.24 8.61 28.60
N LEU A 454 0.52 9.40 27.82
CA LEU A 454 -0.31 10.49 28.31
C LEU A 454 -1.40 9.96 29.24
N VAL A 455 -2.14 8.92 28.82
CA VAL A 455 -3.24 8.34 29.60
C VAL A 455 -2.79 7.46 30.77
N ASN A 456 -1.55 6.95 30.74
CA ASN A 456 -0.99 6.10 31.79
C ASN A 456 -0.30 6.93 32.89
N LYS A 457 -0.97 7.06 34.04
CA LYS A 457 -0.51 7.80 35.22
C LYS A 457 0.93 7.48 35.64
N GLU A 458 1.35 6.23 35.59
CA GLU A 458 2.69 5.82 36.04
C GLU A 458 3.79 6.23 35.03
N LEU A 459 3.41 6.64 33.82
CA LEU A 459 4.33 7.10 32.77
C LEU A 459 4.34 8.63 32.62
N SER A 460 3.16 9.28 32.67
CA SER A 460 3.01 10.74 32.57
C SER A 460 3.10 11.48 33.91
N GLY A 461 2.66 10.86 35.02
CA GLY A 461 2.37 11.56 36.27
C GLY A 461 1.08 12.39 36.25
N LEU A 462 0.24 12.24 35.23
CA LEU A 462 -1.09 12.85 35.11
C LEU A 462 -2.18 11.89 35.66
N PRO A 463 -3.43 12.34 35.86
CA PRO A 463 -4.53 11.43 36.21
C PRO A 463 -4.74 10.34 35.15
N THR A 464 -5.04 9.12 35.60
CA THR A 464 -5.27 7.96 34.71
C THR A 464 -6.41 8.27 33.74
N PHE A 465 -6.20 7.99 32.45
CA PHE A 465 -7.12 8.32 31.35
C PHE A 465 -7.48 9.81 31.21
N LEU A 466 -6.67 10.72 31.80
CA LEU A 466 -6.81 12.16 31.65
C LEU A 466 -8.18 12.72 32.06
N THR A 467 -8.77 12.14 33.12
CA THR A 467 -10.03 12.58 33.74
C THR A 467 -9.81 12.90 35.22
N PRO A 468 -10.47 13.94 35.79
CA PRO A 468 -10.29 14.28 37.21
C PRO A 468 -10.84 13.19 38.14
N ASP A 469 -12.05 12.69 37.87
CA ASP A 469 -12.77 11.72 38.71
C ASP A 469 -12.72 10.31 38.12
N GLY A 470 -11.51 9.78 37.99
CA GLY A 470 -11.23 8.45 37.43
C GLY A 470 -11.91 7.32 38.21
N GLY A 471 -12.59 6.42 37.50
CA GLY A 471 -13.35 5.31 38.08
C GLY A 471 -14.85 5.61 38.27
N LEU A 472 -15.24 6.88 38.23
CA LEU A 472 -16.59 7.30 37.82
C LEU A 472 -16.62 7.63 36.32
N ASN A 473 -15.58 8.33 35.87
CA ASN A 473 -15.33 8.67 34.47
C ASN A 473 -14.21 7.78 33.89
N SER A 474 -14.27 7.56 32.58
CA SER A 474 -13.36 6.74 31.77
C SER A 474 -12.38 7.58 30.95
N GLY A 475 -12.70 8.84 30.69
CA GLY A 475 -11.87 9.78 29.94
C GLY A 475 -11.40 9.23 28.59
N PHE A 476 -10.09 9.29 28.35
CA PHE A 476 -9.44 8.88 27.10
C PHE A 476 -9.22 7.36 26.96
N MET A 477 -9.75 6.52 27.85
CA MET A 477 -9.57 5.05 27.80
C MET A 477 -10.02 4.46 26.46
N THR A 478 -11.22 4.83 25.98
CA THR A 478 -11.77 4.35 24.70
C THR A 478 -11.11 4.99 23.48
N VAL A 479 -10.55 6.19 23.65
CA VAL A 479 -9.77 6.88 22.62
C VAL A 479 -8.46 6.12 22.35
N GLN A 480 -7.75 5.69 23.41
CA GLN A 480 -6.56 4.84 23.25
C GLN A 480 -6.89 3.48 22.62
N LEU A 481 -7.98 2.84 23.04
CA LEU A 481 -8.45 1.58 22.45
C LEU A 481 -8.71 1.69 20.95
N CYS A 482 -9.29 2.82 20.49
CA CYS A 482 -9.52 3.09 19.08
C CYS A 482 -8.19 3.25 18.31
N ALA A 483 -7.27 4.07 18.82
CA ALA A 483 -5.94 4.26 18.23
C ALA A 483 -5.16 2.93 18.10
N ALA A 484 -5.23 2.08 19.13
CA ALA A 484 -4.58 0.77 19.14
C ALA A 484 -5.13 -0.21 18.07
N SER A 485 -6.43 -0.12 17.72
CA SER A 485 -7.02 -0.90 16.62
C SER A 485 -6.42 -0.49 15.29
N LEU A 486 -6.47 0.82 14.96
CA LEU A 486 -5.97 1.38 13.70
C LEU A 486 -4.47 1.08 13.49
N VAL A 487 -3.68 1.20 14.57
CA VAL A 487 -2.25 0.82 14.57
C VAL A 487 -2.04 -0.69 14.36
N SER A 488 -2.96 -1.54 14.81
CA SER A 488 -2.87 -2.97 14.57
C SER A 488 -3.29 -3.38 13.16
N GLU A 489 -4.30 -2.73 12.60
CA GLU A 489 -4.76 -2.91 11.22
C GLU A 489 -3.68 -2.48 10.22
N ASN A 490 -2.97 -1.37 10.49
CA ASN A 490 -1.85 -0.90 9.67
C ASN A 490 -0.76 -1.97 9.48
N LYS A 491 -0.52 -2.86 10.45
CA LYS A 491 0.49 -3.93 10.33
C LYS A 491 0.17 -4.92 9.21
N VAL A 492 -1.12 -5.16 8.95
CA VAL A 492 -1.59 -6.03 7.85
C VAL A 492 -1.58 -5.25 6.53
N LEU A 493 -2.01 -3.98 6.54
CA LEU A 493 -1.97 -3.10 5.36
C LEU A 493 -0.54 -2.80 4.87
N CYS A 494 0.47 -2.93 5.74
CA CYS A 494 1.89 -2.85 5.40
C CYS A 494 2.46 -4.09 4.70
N HIS A 495 1.70 -5.21 4.59
CA HIS A 495 2.11 -6.30 3.71
C HIS A 495 2.13 -5.79 2.26
N PRO A 496 3.24 -5.89 1.51
CA PRO A 496 3.31 -5.34 0.16
C PRO A 496 2.40 -6.12 -0.79
N SER A 497 1.67 -5.41 -1.67
CA SER A 497 0.92 -6.07 -2.76
C SER A 497 1.73 -6.20 -4.04
N SER A 498 2.74 -5.36 -4.23
CA SER A 498 3.69 -5.39 -5.36
C SER A 498 4.72 -6.53 -5.32
N VAL A 499 4.41 -7.60 -4.58
CA VAL A 499 5.14 -8.88 -4.60
C VAL A 499 4.23 -10.06 -4.97
N ASP A 500 2.94 -9.79 -5.24
CA ASP A 500 1.95 -10.75 -5.72
C ASP A 500 1.64 -10.47 -7.20
N SER A 501 1.34 -11.53 -7.96
CA SER A 501 0.98 -11.47 -9.38
C SER A 501 0.15 -12.70 -9.74
N ILE A 502 -1.00 -12.47 -10.37
CA ILE A 502 -1.91 -13.53 -10.82
C ILE A 502 -2.05 -13.40 -12.34
N PRO A 503 -1.64 -14.42 -13.14
CA PRO A 503 -1.76 -14.38 -14.59
C PRO A 503 -3.20 -14.18 -15.07
N THR A 504 -3.40 -13.19 -15.94
CA THR A 504 -4.69 -12.86 -16.57
C THR A 504 -4.65 -13.03 -18.09
N SER A 505 -5.78 -12.79 -18.76
CA SER A 505 -5.92 -12.77 -20.23
C SER A 505 -5.26 -13.96 -20.95
N CYS A 506 -5.55 -15.19 -20.47
CA CYS A 506 -5.00 -16.45 -20.99
C CYS A 506 -3.46 -16.54 -20.99
N ASN A 507 -2.82 -15.96 -19.97
CA ASN A 507 -1.36 -15.80 -19.83
C ASN A 507 -0.72 -14.86 -20.85
N GLN A 508 -1.50 -13.98 -21.51
CA GLN A 508 -0.94 -12.82 -22.22
C GLN A 508 -0.48 -11.72 -21.24
N GLU A 509 -1.05 -11.73 -20.03
CA GLU A 509 -0.69 -10.89 -18.88
C GLU A 509 -0.17 -11.83 -17.78
N ASP A 510 1.02 -12.39 -17.97
CA ASP A 510 1.62 -13.37 -17.06
C ASP A 510 2.28 -12.74 -15.82
N HIS A 511 2.61 -11.45 -15.87
CA HIS A 511 3.08 -10.66 -14.73
C HIS A 511 2.32 -9.32 -14.57
N VAL A 512 1.88 -9.01 -13.35
CA VAL A 512 1.11 -7.79 -13.01
C VAL A 512 1.61 -7.15 -11.70
N SER A 513 1.44 -5.83 -11.50
CA SER A 513 2.05 -5.12 -10.36
C SER A 513 1.17 -5.03 -9.09
N MET A 514 -0.12 -5.33 -9.20
CA MET A 514 -1.14 -5.11 -8.16
C MET A 514 -1.22 -3.66 -7.62
N GLY A 515 -0.69 -2.68 -8.35
CA GLY A 515 -0.52 -1.29 -7.89
C GLY A 515 -1.80 -0.61 -7.42
N GLY A 516 -2.95 -0.94 -8.01
CA GLY A 516 -4.26 -0.42 -7.57
C GLY A 516 -4.73 -0.92 -6.20
N PHE A 517 -4.09 -1.94 -5.62
CA PHE A 517 -4.23 -2.26 -4.19
C PHE A 517 -3.16 -1.56 -3.36
N SER A 518 -1.91 -1.49 -3.82
CA SER A 518 -0.82 -0.76 -3.14
C SER A 518 -1.21 0.70 -2.85
N ALA A 519 -1.77 1.39 -3.84
CA ALA A 519 -2.24 2.78 -3.69
C ALA A 519 -3.38 2.92 -2.66
N ARG A 520 -4.36 2.02 -2.68
CA ARG A 520 -5.53 2.10 -1.77
C ARG A 520 -5.16 1.78 -0.33
N LYS A 521 -4.34 0.76 -0.08
CA LYS A 521 -3.92 0.43 1.29
C LYS A 521 -2.95 1.45 1.88
N ALA A 522 -2.12 2.10 1.04
CA ALA A 522 -1.33 3.25 1.46
C ALA A 522 -2.23 4.44 1.88
N LEU A 523 -3.31 4.71 1.14
CA LEU A 523 -4.29 5.75 1.51
C LEU A 523 -4.99 5.44 2.85
N THR A 524 -5.41 4.19 3.06
CA THR A 524 -6.01 3.76 4.35
C THR A 524 -5.02 3.88 5.51
N VAL A 525 -3.74 3.54 5.31
CA VAL A 525 -2.70 3.73 6.34
C VAL A 525 -2.53 5.21 6.68
N VAL A 526 -2.51 6.10 5.69
CA VAL A 526 -2.48 7.57 5.91
C VAL A 526 -3.70 8.03 6.72
N GLU A 527 -4.90 7.56 6.38
CA GLU A 527 -6.15 7.88 7.10
C GLU A 527 -6.16 7.37 8.55
N HIS A 528 -5.58 6.20 8.79
CA HIS A 528 -5.38 5.68 10.14
C HIS A 528 -4.38 6.53 10.94
N VAL A 529 -3.33 7.04 10.29
CA VAL A 529 -2.32 7.90 10.94
C VAL A 529 -2.89 9.30 11.26
N GLU A 530 -3.69 9.89 10.37
CA GLU A 530 -4.46 11.12 10.66
C GLU A 530 -5.30 10.96 11.94
N ALA A 531 -6.06 9.87 12.04
CA ALA A 531 -6.93 9.57 13.18
C ALA A 531 -6.14 9.37 14.48
N VAL A 532 -5.04 8.61 14.45
CA VAL A 532 -4.19 8.38 15.63
C VAL A 532 -3.49 9.67 16.09
N LEU A 533 -2.99 10.49 15.17
CA LEU A 533 -2.39 11.79 15.47
C LEU A 533 -3.41 12.77 16.08
N ALA A 534 -4.64 12.80 15.58
CA ALA A 534 -5.72 13.61 16.17
C ALA A 534 -6.05 13.19 17.61
N MET A 535 -6.07 11.89 17.88
CA MET A 535 -6.29 11.33 19.23
C MET A 535 -5.13 11.66 20.19
N GLU A 536 -3.88 11.57 19.72
CA GLU A 536 -2.70 12.00 20.50
C GLU A 536 -2.75 13.50 20.81
N LEU A 537 -3.04 14.33 19.80
CA LEU A 537 -3.13 15.79 19.93
C LEU A 537 -4.21 16.20 20.95
N LEU A 538 -5.39 15.60 20.89
CA LEU A 538 -6.46 15.81 21.88
C LEU A 538 -6.02 15.42 23.29
N ALA A 539 -5.32 14.29 23.45
CA ALA A 539 -4.81 13.85 24.75
C ALA A 539 -3.69 14.76 25.29
N ALA A 540 -2.81 15.26 24.43
CA ALA A 540 -1.78 16.24 24.83
C ALA A 540 -2.41 17.55 25.29
N CYS A 541 -3.39 18.09 24.54
CA CYS A 541 -4.14 19.27 24.94
C CYS A 541 -4.95 19.07 26.23
N GLN A 542 -5.44 17.85 26.49
CA GLN A 542 -6.05 17.50 27.77
C GLN A 542 -5.02 17.38 28.91
N GLY A 543 -3.82 16.85 28.65
CA GLY A 543 -2.74 16.81 29.64
C GLY A 543 -2.34 18.20 30.14
N ILE A 544 -2.40 19.23 29.29
CA ILE A 544 -2.17 20.63 29.67
C ILE A 544 -3.19 21.11 30.74
N GLU A 545 -4.44 20.63 30.74
CA GLU A 545 -5.44 21.01 31.75
C GLU A 545 -4.97 20.71 33.17
N PHE A 546 -4.39 19.52 33.39
CA PHE A 546 -3.86 19.07 34.68
C PHE A 546 -2.49 19.67 35.04
N LEU A 547 -1.90 20.47 34.14
CA LEU A 547 -0.64 21.17 34.35
C LEU A 547 -0.82 22.68 34.61
N LYS A 548 -2.04 23.20 34.47
CA LYS A 548 -2.36 24.61 34.75
C LYS A 548 -2.01 24.98 36.21
N PRO A 549 -1.43 26.16 36.46
CA PRO A 549 -1.33 27.32 35.55
C PRO A 549 -0.12 27.31 34.60
N LEU A 550 0.69 26.24 34.54
CA LEU A 550 1.88 26.20 33.68
C LEU A 550 1.52 26.27 32.19
N MET A 551 2.30 27.05 31.44
CA MET A 551 2.18 27.20 29.99
C MET A 551 3.32 26.49 29.23
N SER A 552 2.98 25.99 28.04
CA SER A 552 3.93 25.50 27.03
C SER A 552 4.62 26.67 26.32
N THR A 553 5.52 26.40 25.37
CA THR A 553 6.14 27.42 24.52
C THR A 553 5.10 28.19 23.69
N ALA A 554 5.43 29.40 23.23
CA ALA A 554 4.52 30.20 22.39
C ALA A 554 3.91 29.45 21.17
N PRO A 555 4.66 28.74 20.30
CA PRO A 555 4.07 28.01 19.18
C PRO A 555 3.18 26.85 19.62
N LEU A 556 3.61 26.05 20.61
CA LEU A 556 2.85 24.90 21.09
C LEU A 556 1.58 25.32 21.84
N HIS A 557 1.59 26.45 22.54
CA HIS A 557 0.38 27.00 23.16
C HIS A 557 -0.66 27.50 22.13
N LYS A 558 -0.22 28.02 20.96
CA LYS A 558 -1.14 28.34 19.85
C LYS A 558 -1.83 27.09 19.32
N VAL A 559 -1.11 25.97 19.17
CA VAL A 559 -1.69 24.67 18.77
C VAL A 559 -2.71 24.19 19.80
N TYR A 560 -2.41 24.30 21.10
CA TYR A 560 -3.39 24.03 22.16
C TYR A 560 -4.64 24.93 22.07
N THR A 561 -4.48 26.23 21.77
CA THR A 561 -5.62 27.16 21.56
C THR A 561 -6.45 26.79 20.33
N LEU A 562 -5.80 26.39 19.24
CA LEU A 562 -6.46 25.92 18.02
C LEU A 562 -7.32 24.67 18.30
N VAL A 563 -6.78 23.65 18.95
CA VAL A 563 -7.54 22.44 19.33
C VAL A 563 -8.69 22.79 20.28
N ARG A 564 -8.46 23.66 21.26
CA ARG A 564 -9.49 24.13 22.21
C ARG A 564 -10.60 24.98 21.58
N SER A 565 -10.44 25.43 20.33
CA SER A 565 -11.52 26.09 19.57
C SER A 565 -12.58 25.11 19.04
N VAL A 566 -12.26 23.81 18.94
CA VAL A 566 -13.21 22.76 18.49
C VAL A 566 -13.49 21.69 19.56
N ALA A 567 -12.55 21.46 20.48
CA ALA A 567 -12.64 20.42 21.51
C ALA A 567 -12.38 21.00 22.92
N PRO A 568 -13.42 21.26 23.75
CA PRO A 568 -13.25 21.85 25.08
C PRO A 568 -12.60 20.87 26.08
N PRO A 569 -12.14 21.33 27.25
CA PRO A 569 -11.61 20.45 28.31
C PRO A 569 -12.57 19.32 28.69
N LEU A 570 -12.05 18.13 28.97
CA LEU A 570 -12.84 16.98 29.42
C LEU A 570 -12.85 16.92 30.94
N ASN A 571 -13.98 17.29 31.55
CA ASN A 571 -14.18 17.23 33.00
C ASN A 571 -15.00 15.98 33.42
N GLU A 572 -15.98 15.62 32.60
CA GLU A 572 -16.86 14.47 32.74
C GLU A 572 -16.95 13.75 31.38
N ASP A 573 -17.26 12.45 31.37
CA ASP A 573 -17.37 11.64 30.15
C ASP A 573 -18.46 12.16 29.20
N ARG A 574 -18.14 12.26 27.91
CA ARG A 574 -19.07 12.67 26.84
C ARG A 574 -18.77 11.98 25.51
N TYR A 575 -19.65 12.15 24.53
CA TYR A 575 -19.47 11.60 23.18
C TYR A 575 -18.37 12.34 22.41
N MET A 576 -17.13 11.84 22.45
CA MET A 576 -15.94 12.52 21.90
C MET A 576 -15.76 12.41 20.38
N LYS A 577 -16.48 11.52 19.67
CA LYS A 577 -16.26 11.28 18.23
C LYS A 577 -16.35 12.56 17.37
N PRO A 578 -17.29 13.51 17.57
CA PRO A 578 -17.33 14.75 16.79
C PRO A 578 -16.13 15.66 17.03
N GLU A 579 -15.55 15.63 18.22
CA GLU A 579 -14.34 16.40 18.56
C GLU A 579 -13.08 15.76 17.96
N ILE A 580 -13.02 14.42 17.94
CA ILE A 580 -11.99 13.67 17.22
C ILE A 580 -12.06 13.98 15.72
N ASP A 581 -13.25 13.92 15.13
CA ASP A 581 -13.45 14.22 13.70
C ASP A 581 -13.08 15.67 13.35
N ALA A 582 -13.41 16.63 14.21
CA ALA A 582 -13.01 18.03 14.01
C ALA A 582 -11.48 18.25 14.08
N VAL A 583 -10.75 17.43 14.86
CA VAL A 583 -9.27 17.49 14.91
C VAL A 583 -8.63 16.66 13.79
N VAL A 584 -9.25 15.59 13.32
CA VAL A 584 -8.84 14.88 12.08
C VAL A 584 -8.94 15.83 10.88
N GLU A 585 -10.05 16.55 10.74
CA GLU A 585 -10.21 17.50 9.62
C GLU A 585 -9.24 18.68 9.76
N MET A 586 -8.99 19.19 10.97
CA MET A 586 -7.95 20.20 11.23
C MET A 586 -6.54 19.75 10.79
N ILE A 587 -6.22 18.46 10.90
CA ILE A 587 -4.96 17.88 10.40
C ILE A 587 -4.97 17.76 8.87
N ARG A 588 -6.10 17.41 8.25
CA ARG A 588 -6.25 17.35 6.78
C ARG A 588 -6.16 18.73 6.14
N GLU A 589 -6.74 19.74 6.78
CA GLU A 589 -6.62 21.16 6.45
C GLU A 589 -5.21 21.73 6.72
N ASN A 590 -4.24 20.91 7.18
CA ASN A 590 -2.85 21.28 7.52
C ASN A 590 -2.70 22.34 8.64
N ARG A 591 -3.79 22.71 9.33
CA ARG A 591 -3.85 23.88 10.23
C ARG A 591 -2.94 23.77 11.45
N VAL A 592 -2.57 22.57 11.88
CA VAL A 592 -1.61 22.38 12.99
C VAL A 592 -0.20 22.81 12.58
N TRP A 593 0.17 22.57 11.31
CA TRP A 593 1.44 23.05 10.75
C TRP A 593 1.40 24.55 10.49
N ASP A 594 0.36 25.06 9.83
CA ASP A 594 0.25 26.49 9.47
C ASP A 594 0.26 27.41 10.70
N THR A 595 -0.26 26.91 11.83
CA THR A 595 -0.24 27.62 13.13
C THR A 595 1.17 27.85 13.70
N VAL A 596 2.14 26.98 13.34
CA VAL A 596 3.53 27.06 13.79
C VAL A 596 4.52 27.45 12.68
N LEU A 597 4.15 27.35 11.41
CA LEU A 597 5.01 27.61 10.25
C LEU A 597 5.78 28.95 10.34
N PRO A 598 5.17 30.12 10.65
CA PRO A 598 5.93 31.38 10.76
C PRO A 598 6.98 31.40 11.88
N HIS A 599 6.80 30.58 12.92
CA HIS A 599 7.80 30.38 13.98
C HIS A 599 8.91 29.44 13.52
N LEU A 600 8.57 28.38 12.80
CA LEU A 600 9.55 27.47 12.19
C LEU A 600 10.43 28.20 11.16
N GLU A 601 9.84 28.90 10.18
CA GLU A 601 10.59 29.69 9.18
C GLU A 601 11.60 30.66 9.82
N THR A 602 11.18 31.33 10.91
CA THR A 602 12.05 32.24 11.67
C THR A 602 13.22 31.51 12.31
N LEU A 603 12.99 30.32 12.89
CA LEU A 603 14.01 29.58 13.65
C LEU A 603 14.91 28.71 12.73
N GLU A 604 14.39 28.24 11.60
CA GLU A 604 15.15 27.58 10.54
C GLU A 604 16.14 28.60 9.93
N ALA A 605 15.69 29.82 9.59
CA ALA A 605 16.58 30.90 9.13
C ALA A 605 17.61 31.36 10.18
N MET A 606 17.33 31.19 11.49
CA MET A 606 18.33 31.42 12.54
C MET A 606 19.39 30.31 12.58
N GLU A 607 18.99 29.03 12.44
CA GLU A 607 19.95 27.90 12.45
C GLU A 607 20.75 27.80 11.13
N GLU A 608 20.28 28.38 10.02
CA GLU A 608 21.09 28.60 8.81
C GLU A 608 22.22 29.64 9.01
N LEU A 609 22.00 30.66 9.85
CA LEU A 609 22.97 31.72 10.12
C LEU A 609 23.98 31.35 11.21
N ASP A 610 23.53 30.68 12.27
CA ASP A 610 24.37 30.05 13.29
C ASP A 610 23.81 28.65 13.58
N PRO A 611 24.50 27.57 13.14
CA PRO A 611 24.04 26.20 13.35
C PRO A 611 23.80 25.80 14.81
N ASP A 612 24.36 26.51 15.78
CA ASP A 612 24.14 26.27 17.22
C ASP A 612 23.15 27.29 17.85
N ALA A 613 22.47 28.14 17.07
CA ALA A 613 21.49 29.13 17.56
C ALA A 613 20.34 28.53 18.39
N LEU A 614 19.91 27.30 18.07
CA LEU A 614 18.85 26.60 18.81
C LEU A 614 19.41 25.62 19.86
N ARG A 615 20.73 25.67 20.11
CA ARG A 615 21.41 24.72 21.01
C ARG A 615 21.23 25.12 22.47
N GLN A 616 20.53 24.28 23.22
CA GLN A 616 20.34 24.52 24.65
C GLN A 616 21.63 24.21 25.42
N PHE A 617 22.27 25.24 25.99
CA PHE A 617 23.48 25.09 26.83
C PHE A 617 23.18 24.87 28.33
N THR A 618 21.92 25.02 28.76
CA THR A 618 21.57 24.91 30.20
C THR A 618 21.77 23.48 30.73
N LYS A 619 22.30 23.36 31.96
CA LYS A 619 22.43 22.07 32.64
C LYS A 619 21.03 21.47 32.88
N THR A 620 20.91 20.18 32.54
CA THR A 620 19.71 19.35 32.75
C THR A 620 20.13 18.04 33.42
N PRO A 621 19.22 17.27 34.04
CA PRO A 621 19.56 15.98 34.66
C PRO A 621 20.08 14.95 33.65
N THR A 622 19.67 15.12 32.39
CA THR A 622 20.03 14.32 31.21
C THR A 622 21.27 14.87 30.49
N GLY A 623 21.87 15.96 30.97
CA GLY A 623 22.94 16.70 30.32
C GLY A 623 23.78 17.50 31.32
N ILE A 624 24.56 16.79 32.13
CA ILE A 624 25.55 17.40 33.03
C ILE A 624 26.76 17.83 32.19
N VAL A 625 26.81 19.13 31.86
CA VAL A 625 28.07 19.75 31.46
C VAL A 625 29.00 19.74 32.67
N GLN A 626 29.98 18.82 32.67
CA GLN A 626 31.09 18.87 33.62
C GLN A 626 31.85 20.16 33.40
N ASP A 627 31.93 20.97 34.45
CA ASP A 627 32.72 22.18 34.44
C ASP A 627 34.20 21.81 34.55
N ARG A 628 34.97 22.05 33.49
CA ARG A 628 36.41 21.71 33.48
C ARG A 628 37.22 22.54 34.49
N SER A 629 36.68 23.66 35.00
CA SER A 629 37.32 24.41 36.10
C SER A 629 37.13 23.76 37.48
N LEU A 630 36.26 22.74 37.59
CA LEU A 630 36.06 21.94 38.80
C LEU A 630 36.79 20.58 38.76
N ILE A 631 37.54 20.30 37.68
CA ILE A 631 38.51 19.21 37.66
C ILE A 631 39.76 19.76 38.38
N PRO A 632 40.21 19.17 39.50
CA PRO A 632 41.49 19.55 40.08
C PRO A 632 42.58 19.25 39.05
N ILE A 633 43.38 20.26 38.71
CA ILE A 633 44.69 19.99 38.12
C ILE A 633 45.49 19.34 39.24
N SER A 634 45.71 18.04 39.14
CA SER A 634 46.69 17.34 39.94
C SER A 634 48.06 17.74 39.39
N ASP A 635 48.73 18.65 40.09
CA ASP A 635 50.12 19.03 39.86
C ASP A 635 51.07 17.89 40.29
N ASP A 636 50.82 16.68 39.77
CA ASP A 636 51.72 15.52 39.86
C ASP A 636 52.76 15.61 38.72
N GLU A 637 53.46 16.75 38.63
CA GLU A 637 54.77 16.84 37.99
C GLU A 637 55.82 16.17 38.90
N ASP A 638 55.73 14.84 39.11
CA ASP A 638 56.85 14.07 39.64
C ASP A 638 56.73 12.55 39.38
N SER A 639 57.86 11.85 39.44
CA SER A 639 57.99 10.37 39.37
C SER A 639 57.67 9.64 38.05
N LEU A 640 58.03 10.21 36.89
CA LEU A 640 58.41 9.40 35.73
C LEU A 640 59.84 8.86 35.88
N ASP A 641 60.07 7.98 36.87
CA ASP A 641 61.37 7.35 37.09
C ASP A 641 61.22 5.91 37.66
N GLY A 642 61.81 4.92 36.96
CA GLY A 642 62.11 3.58 37.51
C GLY A 642 61.08 2.44 37.40
N ASN A 643 60.84 1.90 36.18
CA ASN A 643 61.14 0.51 35.75
C ASN A 643 60.39 0.07 34.48
#